data_AF-A0AAV2HUF3-F1
#
_entry.id   AF-A0AAV2HUF3-F1
#
_cell.length_a   1.000
_cell.length_b   1.000
_cell.length_c   1.000
_cell.angle_alpha   90.00
_cell.angle_beta   90.00
_cell.angle_gamma   90.00
#
_symmetry.space_group_name_H-M   'P 1'
#
loop_
_entity.id
_entity.type
_entity.pdbx_description
1 polymer ?
#
loop_
_entity_poly.entity_id
_entity_poly.type
_entity_poly.pdbx_seq_one_letter_code
_entity_poly.pdbx_strand_id
1 'polypeptide(L)'
;MDDKNFKFKYRTKTKEWKIMYGEETSPESASSSLPSLSMNLNKKNEIFISQDETVSFIKKREINQRDCKKIIKEDKTEICQCGRLVKEHSKGVQKRVKAVKWIKDKHSEKIPCDSFGEIQFSGFGTSISNTLVPYARICYETEAIVVWDLMIKYWKMPPPRLLISVTGGAKKFKLKPRLSSFLKQGLVGSAVKTGAWIITGGTKSGVMEFVGEAVKDHMLIHSNSTDNKCVVLGIASWGVVGNKKALNGNRVQKNGFWPAIYDNEELQEKRAHLDPNHTHFLLVDDGTEGKFGVEIEFRSVLEKFISGIESDEKPKEKSSEINEGQRSSCEMEIVRKVIQIPVVLVVVEGGLGTMETVQQSLEKKTPVVIVKGSGRAADFLAYAYEETIKSCDKNSTFIFTLEFEKKMEEAEFKNKIKEQLKKAFEKEEEQEHALEKVKKCFVNNLITVFDLGKCESVKDIDREILCAILKANKSESESQLNLALAWNRYDIARQQIFTSENRQKWKLQTEYLHEAMLTALVQDKPEFVQLFLDNGVDLKEFLTVKHLMELYKQSLNSDESEASILKNLAAYEEQSWPSCFTCQSYDDDNRNQSVLLQSINKVLVRLLGDESFDFYTDEKYLVKFKGQQGSEITEGCQTKNEASLIVKK
;
A
#
# COMPACT_ATOMS: atom_id res chain seq x y z
N MET A 1 55.51 21.93 28.01
CA MET A 1 55.89 21.55 29.38
C MET A 1 54.65 20.97 30.01
N ASP A 2 54.61 19.64 30.05
CA ASP A 2 54.23 18.77 31.19
C ASP A 2 52.88 19.07 31.89
N ASP A 3 52.01 18.12 32.21
CA ASP A 3 51.95 16.67 32.05
C ASP A 3 50.57 16.23 32.59
N LYS A 4 50.23 14.94 32.43
CA LYS A 4 49.13 14.17 33.08
C LYS A 4 47.87 13.91 32.24
N ASN A 5 48.06 13.05 31.24
CA ASN A 5 47.02 12.14 30.76
C ASN A 5 46.93 10.90 31.67
N PHE A 6 45.77 10.69 32.31
CA PHE A 6 45.43 9.42 32.97
C PHE A 6 45.05 8.37 31.92
N LYS A 7 45.85 7.31 31.81
CA LYS A 7 45.58 6.11 31.01
C LYS A 7 44.58 5.20 31.74
N PHE A 8 43.41 4.97 31.15
CA PHE A 8 42.63 3.75 31.42
C PHE A 8 43.00 2.69 30.36
N LYS A 9 43.68 1.62 30.80
CA LYS A 9 43.94 0.42 30.00
C LYS A 9 42.68 -0.45 29.98
N TYR A 10 41.94 -0.46 28.88
CA TYR A 10 41.07 -1.58 28.56
C TYR A 10 41.89 -2.66 27.87
N ARG A 11 41.90 -3.86 28.47
CA ARG A 11 42.57 -5.05 27.97
C ARG A 11 41.55 -5.84 27.15
N THR A 12 41.35 -5.49 25.89
CA THR A 12 40.58 -6.32 24.96
C THR A 12 41.49 -7.45 24.45
N LYS A 13 41.20 -8.69 24.88
CA LYS A 13 41.71 -9.90 24.22
C LYS A 13 40.89 -10.10 22.96
N THR A 14 41.33 -9.54 21.84
CA THR A 14 40.89 -9.98 20.52
C THR A 14 41.69 -11.22 20.14
N LYS A 15 41.02 -12.38 20.03
CA LYS A 15 41.57 -13.54 19.31
C LYS A 15 41.41 -13.24 17.82
N GLU A 16 42.45 -12.67 17.22
CA GLU A 16 42.58 -12.58 15.77
C GLU A 16 42.94 -13.97 15.22
N TRP A 17 42.10 -14.48 14.32
CA TRP A 17 42.48 -15.59 13.45
C TRP A 17 43.40 -15.03 12.36
N LYS A 18 44.67 -15.41 12.40
CA LYS A 18 45.67 -15.15 11.35
C LYS A 18 45.19 -15.78 10.03
N ILE A 19 44.93 -14.95 9.03
CA ILE A 19 44.98 -15.35 7.63
C ILE A 19 46.43 -15.10 7.17
N MET A 20 47.17 -16.18 6.94
CA MET A 20 48.51 -16.15 6.36
C MET A 20 48.38 -15.87 4.86
N TYR A 21 48.90 -14.74 4.39
CA TYR A 21 49.17 -14.53 2.98
C TYR A 21 50.39 -15.36 2.59
N GLY A 22 50.18 -16.33 1.69
CA GLY A 22 51.24 -17.08 1.01
C GLY A 22 51.50 -16.47 -0.37
N GLU A 23 52.79 -16.37 -0.69
CA GLU A 23 53.38 -15.65 -1.81
C GLU A 23 52.97 -16.14 -3.22
N GLU A 24 53.00 -15.20 -4.16
CA GLU A 24 52.87 -15.38 -5.59
C GLU A 24 53.99 -16.27 -6.15
N THR A 25 53.63 -17.33 -6.87
CA THR A 25 54.42 -17.86 -7.99
C THR A 25 53.48 -18.49 -9.03
N SER A 26 53.63 -18.06 -10.28
CA SER A 26 53.23 -18.78 -11.49
C SER A 26 54.51 -19.39 -12.11
N PRO A 27 54.50 -20.19 -13.20
CA PRO A 27 53.40 -20.68 -14.04
C PRO A 27 53.47 -22.19 -14.39
N GLU A 28 52.45 -22.72 -15.08
CA GLU A 28 52.55 -23.57 -16.30
C GLU A 28 51.36 -24.55 -16.48
N SER A 29 51.14 -24.84 -17.76
CA SER A 29 50.00 -25.44 -18.44
C SER A 29 49.65 -26.89 -18.09
N ALA A 30 48.34 -27.20 -18.01
CA ALA A 30 47.77 -28.45 -18.55
C ALA A 30 46.24 -28.36 -18.66
N SER A 31 45.73 -28.80 -19.81
CA SER A 31 44.32 -28.96 -20.13
C SER A 31 43.71 -30.19 -19.43
N SER A 32 42.48 -30.06 -18.91
CA SER A 32 41.45 -31.10 -19.01
C SER A 32 40.11 -30.62 -18.43
N SER A 33 39.06 -30.96 -19.16
CA SER A 33 37.65 -30.74 -18.92
C SER A 33 37.09 -31.60 -17.79
N LEU A 34 36.29 -31.01 -16.88
CA LEU A 34 35.14 -31.62 -16.17
C LEU A 34 34.31 -30.49 -15.49
N PRO A 35 32.97 -30.58 -15.43
CA PRO A 35 32.10 -29.49 -14.99
C PRO A 35 31.99 -29.45 -13.46
N SER A 36 32.39 -28.33 -12.84
CA SER A 36 32.16 -28.10 -11.42
C SER A 36 30.73 -27.59 -11.20
N LEU A 37 29.90 -28.42 -10.54
CA LEU A 37 28.73 -27.95 -9.81
C LEU A 37 29.21 -26.97 -8.72
N SER A 38 29.10 -25.67 -8.98
CA SER A 38 29.17 -24.66 -7.92
C SER A 38 27.77 -24.50 -7.32
N MET A 39 27.53 -25.19 -6.21
CA MET A 39 26.45 -24.81 -5.29
C MET A 39 26.82 -23.46 -4.67
N ASN A 40 26.33 -22.38 -5.29
CA ASN A 40 26.31 -21.05 -4.71
C ASN A 40 25.28 -21.01 -3.57
N LEU A 41 25.73 -21.37 -2.36
CA LEU A 41 25.06 -21.07 -1.10
C LEU A 41 25.23 -19.58 -0.79
N ASN A 42 24.52 -18.71 -1.52
CA ASN A 42 24.27 -17.31 -1.15
C ASN A 42 23.22 -16.65 -2.08
N LYS A 43 22.12 -17.36 -2.37
CA LYS A 43 20.92 -16.69 -2.92
C LYS A 43 20.03 -16.24 -1.76
N LYS A 44 20.09 -14.95 -1.45
CA LYS A 44 19.02 -14.26 -0.71
C LYS A 44 17.68 -14.56 -1.39
N ASN A 45 16.65 -14.84 -0.59
CA ASN A 45 15.29 -15.22 -1.00
C ASN A 45 14.73 -14.39 -2.17
N GLU A 46 14.94 -14.82 -3.41
CA GLU A 46 14.15 -14.34 -4.54
C GLU A 46 12.76 -14.98 -4.40
N ILE A 47 11.74 -14.14 -4.24
CA ILE A 47 10.35 -14.55 -4.16
C ILE A 47 9.96 -15.16 -5.53
N PHE A 48 9.92 -16.48 -5.60
CA PHE A 48 9.59 -17.20 -6.83
C PHE A 48 8.09 -17.52 -6.90
N ILE A 49 7.47 -17.26 -8.05
CA ILE A 49 6.07 -17.62 -8.28
C ILE A 49 5.99 -19.12 -8.54
N SER A 50 5.20 -19.82 -7.72
CA SER A 50 4.92 -21.24 -7.97
C SER A 50 3.95 -21.38 -9.14
N GLN A 51 4.46 -21.88 -10.26
CA GLN A 51 3.69 -22.05 -11.50
C GLN A 51 2.52 -23.03 -11.30
N ASP A 52 2.78 -24.17 -10.66
CA ASP A 52 1.78 -25.21 -10.43
C ASP A 52 0.65 -24.77 -9.49
N GLU A 53 0.99 -24.04 -8.41
CA GLU A 53 0.00 -23.48 -7.50
C GLU A 53 -0.87 -22.44 -8.20
N THR A 54 -0.26 -21.57 -9.01
CA THR A 54 -0.97 -20.52 -9.77
C THR A 54 -1.92 -21.12 -10.80
N VAL A 55 -1.47 -22.12 -11.57
CA VAL A 55 -2.30 -22.85 -12.54
C VAL A 55 -3.48 -23.53 -11.83
N SER A 56 -3.21 -24.18 -10.69
CA SER A 56 -4.23 -24.87 -9.91
C SER A 56 -5.27 -23.89 -9.35
N PHE A 57 -4.83 -22.73 -8.86
CA PHE A 57 -5.72 -21.69 -8.37
C PHE A 57 -6.62 -21.10 -9.45
N ILE A 58 -6.06 -20.74 -10.60
CA ILE A 58 -6.80 -20.17 -11.74
C ILE A 58 -7.90 -21.14 -12.20
N LYS A 59 -7.58 -22.44 -12.26
CA LYS A 59 -8.55 -23.50 -12.58
C LYS A 59 -9.61 -23.68 -11.49
N LYS A 60 -9.19 -23.74 -10.22
CA LYS A 60 -10.08 -24.02 -9.07
C LYS A 60 -11.04 -22.88 -8.76
N ARG A 61 -10.60 -21.62 -8.90
CA ARG A 61 -11.43 -20.42 -8.67
C ARG A 61 -12.24 -19.99 -9.89
N GLU A 62 -12.20 -20.77 -10.97
CA GLU A 62 -12.92 -20.48 -12.22
C GLU A 62 -12.65 -19.06 -12.74
N ILE A 63 -11.38 -18.64 -12.75
CA ILE A 63 -11.03 -17.37 -13.40
C ILE A 63 -11.30 -17.54 -14.89
N ASN A 64 -12.27 -16.78 -15.37
CA ASN A 64 -12.80 -16.89 -16.72
C ASN A 64 -12.34 -15.72 -17.58
N GLN A 65 -12.36 -15.93 -18.88
CA GLN A 65 -12.27 -14.91 -19.92
C GLN A 65 -13.57 -14.91 -20.74
N ARG A 66 -13.78 -13.93 -21.62
CA ARG A 66 -14.99 -13.86 -22.45
C ARG A 66 -14.67 -14.08 -23.93
N ASP A 67 -15.56 -14.81 -24.60
CA ASP A 67 -15.55 -14.95 -26.05
C ASP A 67 -16.92 -14.59 -26.64
N CYS A 68 -16.93 -14.14 -27.90
CA CYS A 68 -18.14 -13.73 -28.57
C CYS A 68 -18.96 -14.96 -28.99
N LYS A 69 -20.16 -15.11 -28.41
CA LYS A 69 -21.08 -16.24 -28.63
C LYS A 69 -21.98 -16.06 -29.85
N LYS A 70 -22.25 -14.81 -30.25
CA LYS A 70 -23.16 -14.48 -31.35
C LYS A 70 -22.54 -13.39 -32.24
N ILE A 71 -22.37 -13.69 -33.52
CA ILE A 71 -21.93 -12.71 -34.51
C ILE A 71 -23.12 -11.82 -34.85
N ILE A 72 -23.00 -10.54 -34.48
CA ILE A 72 -23.91 -9.47 -34.87
C ILE A 72 -23.12 -8.52 -35.76
N LYS A 73 -23.53 -8.38 -37.01
CA LYS A 73 -22.89 -7.49 -37.97
C LYS A 73 -23.95 -6.80 -38.82
N GLU A 74 -23.58 -5.69 -39.45
CA GLU A 74 -24.38 -5.11 -40.52
C GLU A 74 -24.11 -5.88 -41.83
N ASP A 75 -25.06 -5.84 -42.77
CA ASP A 75 -24.98 -6.65 -44.00
C ASP A 75 -23.72 -6.34 -44.82
N LYS A 76 -23.29 -5.07 -44.80
CA LYS A 76 -22.16 -4.55 -45.60
C LYS A 76 -20.79 -4.70 -44.94
N THR A 77 -20.70 -5.14 -43.67
CA THR A 77 -19.42 -5.20 -42.94
C THR A 77 -19.02 -6.64 -42.61
N GLU A 78 -17.73 -6.95 -42.71
CA GLU A 78 -17.13 -8.21 -42.22
C GLU A 78 -16.73 -8.14 -40.74
N ILE A 79 -17.06 -7.03 -40.08
CA ILE A 79 -16.73 -6.75 -38.68
C ILE A 79 -17.99 -6.97 -37.85
N CYS A 80 -17.88 -7.83 -36.84
CA CYS A 80 -18.90 -7.98 -35.82
C CYS A 80 -18.92 -6.74 -34.92
N GLN A 81 -20.07 -6.38 -34.36
CA GLN A 81 -20.23 -5.28 -33.40
C GLN A 81 -19.42 -5.46 -32.10
N CYS A 82 -18.89 -6.66 -31.84
CA CYS A 82 -17.88 -6.88 -30.80
C CYS A 82 -16.51 -6.25 -31.16
N GLY A 83 -16.24 -5.96 -32.43
CA GLY A 83 -14.98 -5.40 -32.94
C GLY A 83 -14.09 -6.39 -33.69
N ARG A 84 -14.41 -7.70 -33.63
CA ARG A 84 -13.64 -8.77 -34.30
C ARG A 84 -14.11 -9.01 -35.73
N LEU A 85 -13.19 -9.46 -36.58
CA LEU A 85 -13.54 -9.95 -37.91
C LEU A 85 -14.31 -11.27 -37.78
N VAL A 86 -15.26 -11.53 -38.69
CA VAL A 86 -16.06 -12.78 -38.68
C VAL A 86 -15.16 -14.03 -38.70
N LYS A 87 -14.03 -13.97 -39.42
CA LYS A 87 -13.02 -15.03 -39.49
C LYS A 87 -12.24 -15.28 -38.19
N GLU A 88 -12.22 -14.33 -37.26
CA GLU A 88 -11.51 -14.44 -35.97
C GLU A 88 -12.37 -15.08 -34.87
N HIS A 89 -13.67 -15.30 -35.14
CA HIS A 89 -14.56 -15.96 -34.20
C HIS A 89 -14.34 -17.48 -34.20
N SER A 90 -14.56 -18.11 -33.05
CA SER A 90 -14.53 -19.57 -32.89
C SER A 90 -15.47 -20.26 -33.90
N LYS A 91 -15.04 -21.41 -34.47
CA LYS A 91 -15.90 -22.23 -35.34
C LYS A 91 -17.13 -22.70 -34.53
N GLY A 92 -18.35 -22.39 -35.00
CA GLY A 92 -19.60 -22.75 -34.32
C GLY A 92 -20.41 -21.58 -33.71
N VAL A 93 -19.87 -20.36 -33.77
CA VAL A 93 -20.58 -19.15 -33.31
C VAL A 93 -21.82 -18.88 -34.18
N GLN A 94 -22.99 -18.70 -33.55
CA GLN A 94 -24.24 -18.47 -34.25
C GLN A 94 -24.21 -17.14 -35.01
N LYS A 95 -24.42 -17.19 -36.33
CA LYS A 95 -24.54 -16.00 -37.19
C LYS A 95 -25.97 -15.45 -37.07
N ARG A 96 -26.13 -14.22 -36.58
CA ARG A 96 -27.41 -13.49 -36.64
C ARG A 96 -27.22 -12.21 -37.43
N VAL A 97 -28.06 -12.05 -38.45
CA VAL A 97 -28.00 -10.95 -39.43
C VAL A 97 -28.91 -9.77 -39.04
N LYS A 98 -29.76 -9.91 -38.02
CA LYS A 98 -30.68 -8.84 -37.62
C LYS A 98 -29.97 -7.74 -36.82
N ALA A 99 -30.23 -6.49 -37.19
CA ALA A 99 -29.72 -5.24 -36.63
C ALA A 99 -30.14 -5.00 -35.16
N VAL A 100 -29.69 -5.85 -34.24
CA VAL A 100 -29.84 -5.65 -32.79
C VAL A 100 -28.49 -5.18 -32.25
N LYS A 101 -28.50 -4.17 -31.36
CA LYS A 101 -27.29 -3.68 -30.71
C LYS A 101 -26.60 -4.81 -29.92
N TRP A 102 -25.30 -4.99 -30.13
CA TRP A 102 -24.50 -5.93 -29.37
C TRP A 102 -24.39 -5.48 -27.90
N ILE A 103 -24.68 -6.43 -27.02
CA ILE A 103 -24.71 -6.26 -25.56
C ILE A 103 -23.81 -7.34 -24.96
N LYS A 104 -22.85 -6.92 -24.12
CA LYS A 104 -21.84 -7.77 -23.50
C LYS A 104 -22.44 -9.03 -22.86
N ASP A 105 -23.44 -8.89 -22.00
CA ASP A 105 -24.04 -10.00 -21.25
C ASP A 105 -24.78 -11.03 -22.10
N LYS A 106 -25.39 -10.60 -23.20
CA LYS A 106 -26.25 -11.46 -24.04
C LYS A 106 -25.51 -12.14 -25.19
N HIS A 107 -24.40 -11.56 -25.62
CA HIS A 107 -23.73 -11.93 -26.87
C HIS A 107 -22.28 -12.39 -26.68
N SER A 108 -21.78 -12.38 -25.45
CA SER A 108 -20.52 -13.02 -25.08
C SER A 108 -20.76 -14.08 -23.99
N GLU A 109 -19.88 -15.07 -23.91
CA GLU A 109 -19.95 -16.13 -22.90
C GLU A 109 -18.63 -16.26 -22.15
N LYS A 110 -18.70 -16.78 -20.92
CA LYS A 110 -17.53 -17.08 -20.10
C LYS A 110 -16.93 -18.40 -20.55
N ILE A 111 -15.61 -18.41 -20.70
CA ILE A 111 -14.82 -19.62 -20.94
C ILE A 111 -13.65 -19.64 -19.94
N PRO A 112 -13.11 -20.81 -19.59
CA PRO A 112 -11.94 -20.90 -18.72
C PRO A 112 -10.78 -20.05 -19.27
N CYS A 113 -10.08 -19.33 -18.38
CA CYS A 113 -8.93 -18.52 -18.77
C CYS A 113 -7.76 -19.42 -19.19
N ASP A 114 -7.17 -19.11 -20.35
CA ASP A 114 -5.97 -19.74 -20.89
C ASP A 114 -4.83 -18.73 -21.17
N SER A 115 -5.08 -17.44 -20.91
CA SER A 115 -4.11 -16.35 -21.12
C SER A 115 -3.62 -15.83 -19.76
N PHE A 116 -2.63 -16.50 -19.19
CA PHE A 116 -1.99 -16.11 -17.92
C PHE A 116 -0.56 -16.66 -17.85
N GLY A 117 0.26 -16.08 -16.99
CA GLY A 117 1.63 -16.52 -16.74
C GLY A 117 2.58 -15.35 -16.52
N GLU A 118 3.77 -15.39 -17.11
CA GLU A 118 4.79 -14.36 -17.04
C GLU A 118 5.16 -13.84 -18.43
N ILE A 119 5.24 -12.52 -18.62
CA ILE A 119 5.65 -11.86 -19.85
C ILE A 119 7.16 -11.62 -19.80
N GLN A 120 7.84 -11.95 -20.89
CA GLN A 120 9.19 -11.48 -21.18
C GLN A 120 9.15 -10.49 -22.35
N PHE A 121 9.50 -9.23 -22.10
CA PHE A 121 9.48 -8.19 -23.11
C PHE A 121 10.74 -8.21 -23.99
N SER A 122 10.57 -8.38 -25.30
CA SER A 122 11.66 -8.37 -26.29
C SER A 122 11.51 -7.21 -27.27
N GLY A 123 12.63 -6.66 -27.78
CA GLY A 123 12.59 -5.56 -28.76
C GLY A 123 12.19 -4.18 -28.22
N PHE A 124 12.00 -4.02 -26.90
CA PHE A 124 11.65 -2.74 -26.27
C PHE A 124 12.85 -1.91 -25.78
N GLY A 125 14.09 -2.43 -25.86
CA GLY A 125 15.31 -1.72 -25.49
C GLY A 125 15.40 -1.31 -24.01
N THR A 126 14.71 -2.03 -23.13
CA THR A 126 14.68 -1.74 -21.69
C THR A 126 15.70 -2.59 -20.94
N SER A 127 16.37 -1.99 -19.94
CA SER A 127 17.26 -2.70 -19.00
C SER A 127 16.51 -3.74 -18.15
N ILE A 128 15.16 -3.65 -18.12
CA ILE A 128 14.23 -4.54 -17.42
C ILE A 128 13.84 -5.76 -18.31
N SER A 129 14.27 -5.82 -19.57
CA SER A 129 13.87 -6.86 -20.56
C SER A 129 14.11 -8.32 -20.15
N ASN A 130 14.97 -8.58 -19.16
CA ASN A 130 15.19 -9.92 -18.61
C ASN A 130 14.30 -10.24 -17.38
N THR A 131 13.45 -9.30 -16.95
CA THR A 131 12.53 -9.50 -15.82
C THR A 131 11.23 -10.12 -16.32
N LEU A 132 10.80 -11.18 -15.65
CA LEU A 132 9.53 -11.84 -15.90
C LEU A 132 8.41 -11.08 -15.19
N VAL A 133 7.38 -10.69 -15.94
CA VAL A 133 6.28 -9.84 -15.46
C VAL A 133 4.99 -10.65 -15.39
N PRO A 134 4.41 -10.89 -14.20
CA PRO A 134 3.19 -11.68 -14.09
C PRO A 134 2.00 -11.00 -14.78
N TYR A 135 1.19 -11.79 -15.47
CA TYR A 135 -0.04 -11.34 -16.10
C TYR A 135 -1.18 -12.36 -16.00
N ALA A 136 -2.40 -11.86 -15.97
CA ALA A 136 -3.59 -12.70 -16.11
C ALA A 136 -4.70 -11.96 -16.87
N ARG A 137 -5.32 -12.66 -17.81
CA ARG A 137 -6.59 -12.23 -18.42
C ARG A 137 -7.74 -12.57 -17.50
N ILE A 138 -8.59 -11.58 -17.24
CA ILE A 138 -9.70 -11.69 -16.29
C ILE A 138 -10.99 -11.16 -16.91
N CYS A 139 -12.10 -11.85 -16.69
CA CYS A 139 -13.43 -11.35 -17.02
C CYS A 139 -13.74 -10.11 -16.17
N TYR A 140 -14.38 -9.09 -16.74
CA TYR A 140 -14.73 -7.87 -15.98
C TYR A 140 -15.67 -8.12 -14.79
N GLU A 141 -16.37 -9.25 -14.77
CA GLU A 141 -17.26 -9.69 -13.67
C GLU A 141 -16.54 -10.50 -12.59
N THR A 142 -15.24 -10.75 -12.73
CA THR A 142 -14.47 -11.52 -11.73
C THR A 142 -14.47 -10.76 -10.41
N GLU A 143 -14.77 -11.46 -9.31
CA GLU A 143 -14.81 -10.84 -7.99
C GLU A 143 -13.43 -10.34 -7.55
N ALA A 144 -13.40 -9.16 -6.92
CA ALA A 144 -12.16 -8.52 -6.50
C ALA A 144 -11.36 -9.34 -5.48
N ILE A 145 -12.02 -10.11 -4.60
CA ILE A 145 -11.36 -11.01 -3.63
C ILE A 145 -10.53 -12.10 -4.33
N VAL A 146 -11.00 -12.64 -5.46
CA VAL A 146 -10.28 -13.66 -6.22
C VAL A 146 -9.01 -13.08 -6.83
N VAL A 147 -9.11 -11.85 -7.35
CA VAL A 147 -7.96 -11.13 -7.92
C VAL A 147 -6.97 -10.70 -6.83
N TRP A 148 -7.46 -10.31 -5.66
CA TRP A 148 -6.61 -10.03 -4.49
C TRP A 148 -5.84 -11.26 -4.02
N ASP A 149 -6.52 -12.41 -3.89
CA ASP A 149 -5.88 -13.68 -3.56
C ASP A 149 -4.79 -14.02 -4.60
N LEU A 150 -5.06 -13.83 -5.89
CA LEU A 150 -4.06 -14.01 -6.95
C LEU A 150 -2.81 -13.13 -6.71
N MET A 151 -3.00 -11.83 -6.49
CA MET A 151 -1.92 -10.88 -6.30
C MET A 151 -1.09 -11.14 -5.04
N ILE A 152 -1.73 -11.36 -3.90
CA ILE A 152 -1.01 -11.50 -2.61
C ILE A 152 -0.49 -12.92 -2.41
N LYS A 153 -1.32 -13.95 -2.65
CA LYS A 153 -0.94 -15.33 -2.30
C LYS A 153 -0.11 -16.02 -3.39
N TYR A 154 -0.37 -15.72 -4.66
CA TYR A 154 0.26 -16.45 -5.78
C TYR A 154 1.34 -15.63 -6.47
N TRP A 155 1.07 -14.37 -6.79
CA TRP A 155 2.11 -13.44 -7.29
C TRP A 155 3.03 -12.94 -6.17
N LYS A 156 2.69 -13.22 -4.90
CA LYS A 156 3.49 -12.85 -3.72
C LYS A 156 3.79 -11.35 -3.66
N MET A 157 2.85 -10.52 -4.12
CA MET A 157 2.98 -9.07 -4.05
C MET A 157 2.94 -8.62 -2.58
N PRO A 158 3.81 -7.66 -2.18
CA PRO A 158 3.74 -7.08 -0.84
C PRO A 158 2.43 -6.28 -0.70
N PRO A 159 1.66 -6.44 0.40
CA PRO A 159 0.42 -5.69 0.59
C PRO A 159 0.68 -4.17 0.62
N PRO A 160 -0.13 -3.35 -0.05
CA PRO A 160 0.07 -1.91 -0.12
C PRO A 160 -0.37 -1.22 1.18
N ARG A 161 0.33 -0.14 1.54
CA ARG A 161 -0.09 0.78 2.62
C ARG A 161 -0.84 2.01 2.09
N LEU A 162 -0.88 2.17 0.77
CA LEU A 162 -1.51 3.24 0.03
C LEU A 162 -1.73 2.78 -1.41
N LEU A 163 -2.84 3.18 -2.03
CA LEU A 163 -3.05 3.04 -3.48
C LEU A 163 -2.97 4.41 -4.16
N ILE A 164 -2.06 4.54 -5.12
CA ILE A 164 -1.95 5.72 -5.99
C ILE A 164 -2.52 5.33 -7.35
N SER A 165 -3.76 5.72 -7.59
CA SER A 165 -4.44 5.51 -8.87
C SER A 165 -4.07 6.64 -9.82
N VAL A 166 -3.37 6.37 -10.91
CA VAL A 166 -2.98 7.38 -11.89
C VAL A 166 -3.89 7.29 -13.11
N THR A 167 -4.49 8.42 -13.49
CA THR A 167 -5.33 8.55 -14.70
C THR A 167 -4.94 9.79 -15.48
N GLY A 168 -5.25 9.80 -16.78
CA GLY A 168 -4.87 10.91 -17.64
C GLY A 168 -5.09 10.63 -19.12
N GLY A 169 -4.37 11.35 -19.97
CA GLY A 169 -4.51 11.22 -21.42
C GLY A 169 -3.94 9.91 -21.96
N ALA A 170 -4.72 9.23 -22.81
CA ALA A 170 -4.29 8.04 -23.54
C ALA A 170 -3.42 8.36 -24.76
N LYS A 171 -3.40 9.63 -25.22
CA LYS A 171 -2.53 10.11 -26.30
C LYS A 171 -1.20 10.58 -25.71
N LYS A 172 -0.10 10.42 -26.46
CA LYS A 172 1.21 10.95 -26.07
C LYS A 172 1.12 12.46 -25.86
N PHE A 173 1.72 12.91 -24.76
CA PHE A 173 1.79 14.32 -24.37
C PHE A 173 3.24 14.64 -24.00
N LYS A 174 3.60 15.93 -24.02
CA LYS A 174 4.95 16.38 -23.69
C LYS A 174 4.89 17.45 -22.62
N LEU A 175 5.55 17.18 -21.50
CA LEU A 175 5.80 18.17 -20.46
C LEU A 175 7.17 18.83 -20.69
N LYS A 176 7.36 20.02 -20.11
CA LYS A 176 8.69 20.65 -20.04
C LYS A 176 9.65 19.69 -19.31
N PRO A 177 10.90 19.47 -19.78
CA PRO A 177 11.80 18.46 -19.23
C PRO A 177 12.01 18.54 -17.71
N ARG A 178 12.16 19.75 -17.16
CA ARG A 178 12.28 19.96 -15.71
C ARG A 178 11.04 19.47 -14.93
N LEU A 179 9.84 19.86 -15.39
CA LEU A 179 8.58 19.48 -14.74
C LEU A 179 8.29 17.98 -14.88
N SER A 180 8.65 17.41 -16.04
CA SER A 180 8.62 15.98 -16.28
C SER A 180 9.46 15.22 -15.26
N SER A 181 10.72 15.63 -15.08
CA SER A 181 11.64 14.99 -14.12
C SER A 181 11.11 15.04 -12.69
N PHE A 182 10.66 16.22 -12.23
CA PHE A 182 10.07 16.36 -10.90
C PHE A 182 8.85 15.46 -10.71
N LEU A 183 7.92 15.45 -11.67
CA LEU A 183 6.72 14.62 -11.58
C LEU A 183 7.04 13.12 -11.55
N LYS A 184 7.96 12.65 -12.39
CA LYS A 184 8.41 11.25 -12.39
C LYS A 184 9.04 10.85 -11.05
N GLN A 185 10.01 11.63 -10.58
CA GLN A 185 10.73 11.36 -9.34
C GLN A 185 9.81 11.45 -8.12
N GLY A 186 8.89 12.42 -8.10
CA GLY A 186 7.96 12.63 -6.98
C GLY A 186 6.92 11.52 -6.89
N LEU A 187 6.38 11.08 -8.03
CA LEU A 187 5.37 10.02 -8.07
C LEU A 187 5.94 8.68 -7.60
N VAL A 188 7.05 8.23 -8.21
CA VAL A 188 7.66 6.93 -7.84
C VAL A 188 8.31 7.01 -6.47
N GLY A 189 8.97 8.13 -6.15
CA GLY A 189 9.56 8.35 -4.83
C GLY A 189 8.53 8.33 -3.70
N SER A 190 7.33 8.89 -3.92
CA SER A 190 6.23 8.81 -2.95
C SER A 190 5.76 7.36 -2.76
N ALA A 191 5.61 6.61 -3.86
CA ALA A 191 5.17 5.23 -3.79
C ALA A 191 6.17 4.31 -3.05
N VAL A 192 7.46 4.44 -3.35
CA VAL A 192 8.50 3.62 -2.71
C VAL A 192 8.61 3.93 -1.22
N LYS A 193 8.65 5.21 -0.82
CA LYS A 193 8.76 5.62 0.59
C LYS A 193 7.59 5.13 1.45
N THR A 194 6.39 5.11 0.88
CA THR A 194 5.16 4.78 1.61
C THR A 194 4.77 3.30 1.51
N GLY A 195 5.43 2.52 0.65
CA GLY A 195 4.99 1.16 0.33
C GLY A 195 3.66 1.16 -0.43
N ALA A 196 3.45 2.12 -1.33
CA ALA A 196 2.24 2.23 -2.12
C ALA A 196 2.31 1.40 -3.41
N TRP A 197 1.15 0.95 -3.88
CA TRP A 197 1.02 0.47 -5.27
C TRP A 197 0.60 1.62 -6.17
N ILE A 198 1.21 1.69 -7.36
CA ILE A 198 0.76 2.58 -8.43
C ILE A 198 -0.14 1.77 -9.37
N ILE A 199 -1.39 2.21 -9.55
CA ILE A 199 -2.33 1.59 -10.50
C ILE A 199 -2.45 2.49 -11.72
N THR A 200 -2.26 1.93 -12.92
CA THR A 200 -2.41 2.65 -14.18
C THR A 200 -3.19 1.80 -15.20
N GLY A 201 -3.43 2.34 -16.41
CA GLY A 201 -4.01 1.58 -17.52
C GLY A 201 -3.04 0.63 -18.24
N GLY A 202 -1.75 0.59 -17.87
CA GLY A 202 -0.76 -0.42 -18.32
C GLY A 202 -0.30 -0.35 -19.79
N THR A 203 -0.87 0.51 -20.63
CA THR A 203 -0.48 0.60 -22.04
C THR A 203 0.72 1.53 -22.26
N LYS A 204 1.53 1.28 -23.30
CA LYS A 204 2.67 2.11 -23.72
C LYS A 204 2.21 3.33 -24.53
N SER A 205 1.33 4.15 -23.95
CA SER A 205 0.88 5.41 -24.53
C SER A 205 0.50 6.42 -23.46
N GLY A 206 0.67 7.71 -23.76
CA GLY A 206 0.19 8.80 -22.91
C GLY A 206 0.73 8.76 -21.47
N VAL A 207 -0.14 8.94 -20.49
CA VAL A 207 0.24 8.98 -19.07
C VAL A 207 0.76 7.64 -18.55
N MET A 208 0.32 6.53 -19.11
CA MET A 208 0.78 5.20 -18.71
C MET A 208 2.24 4.97 -19.11
N GLU A 209 2.63 5.40 -20.32
CA GLU A 209 4.03 5.40 -20.76
C GLU A 209 4.88 6.35 -19.88
N PHE A 210 4.34 7.52 -19.51
CA PHE A 210 5.03 8.45 -18.62
C PHE A 210 5.34 7.84 -17.24
N VAL A 211 4.38 7.11 -16.64
CA VAL A 211 4.60 6.38 -15.38
C VAL A 211 5.61 5.26 -15.56
N GLY A 212 5.53 4.50 -16.65
CA GLY A 212 6.50 3.46 -16.98
C GLY A 212 7.93 4.00 -17.08
N GLU A 213 8.12 5.14 -17.78
CA GLU A 213 9.41 5.83 -17.82
C GLU A 213 9.88 6.26 -16.43
N ALA A 214 8.99 6.76 -15.57
CA ALA A 214 9.33 7.15 -14.21
C ALA A 214 9.88 5.97 -13.39
N VAL A 215 9.26 4.79 -13.53
CA VAL A 215 9.71 3.55 -12.87
C VAL A 215 11.08 3.15 -13.40
N LYS A 216 11.25 3.16 -14.73
CA LYS A 216 12.54 2.86 -15.36
C LYS A 216 13.64 3.78 -14.83
N ASP A 217 13.40 5.09 -14.81
CA ASP A 217 14.35 6.09 -14.34
C ASP A 217 14.73 5.83 -12.87
N HIS A 218 13.75 5.54 -12.02
CA HIS A 218 13.98 5.21 -10.60
C HIS A 218 14.80 3.91 -10.43
N MET A 219 14.47 2.85 -11.18
CA MET A 219 15.18 1.58 -11.10
C MET A 219 16.63 1.69 -11.59
N LEU A 220 16.90 2.52 -12.59
CA LEU A 220 18.26 2.79 -13.05
C LEU A 220 19.09 3.50 -11.97
N ILE A 221 18.51 4.49 -11.30
CA ILE A 221 19.18 5.26 -10.24
C ILE A 221 19.41 4.40 -8.97
N HIS A 222 18.46 3.53 -8.62
CA HIS A 222 18.46 2.76 -7.37
C HIS A 222 18.78 1.26 -7.54
N SER A 223 19.43 0.88 -8.64
CA SER A 223 19.72 -0.52 -9.03
C SER A 223 20.47 -1.37 -7.99
N ASN A 224 21.17 -0.74 -7.04
CA ASN A 224 21.92 -1.43 -5.97
C ASN A 224 21.10 -1.76 -4.70
N SER A 225 19.83 -1.35 -4.63
CA SER A 225 18.96 -1.61 -3.47
C SER A 225 17.81 -2.53 -3.86
N THR A 226 17.78 -3.73 -3.26
CA THR A 226 16.68 -4.70 -3.47
C THR A 226 15.39 -4.30 -2.77
N ASP A 227 15.46 -3.40 -1.79
CA ASP A 227 14.34 -3.05 -0.90
C ASP A 227 13.48 -1.90 -1.44
N ASN A 228 13.89 -1.26 -2.54
CA ASN A 228 13.24 -0.09 -3.14
C ASN A 228 12.46 -0.40 -4.42
N LYS A 229 11.89 -1.60 -4.53
CA LYS A 229 11.10 -2.00 -5.71
C LYS A 229 9.68 -1.42 -5.64
N CYS A 230 9.39 -0.49 -6.54
CA CYS A 230 8.06 0.07 -6.74
C CYS A 230 7.13 -0.98 -7.39
N VAL A 231 5.94 -1.17 -6.83
CA VAL A 231 4.90 -2.02 -7.44
C VAL A 231 4.02 -1.16 -8.35
N VAL A 232 4.02 -1.47 -9.64
CA VAL A 232 3.18 -0.78 -10.63
C VAL A 232 2.30 -1.79 -11.36
N LEU A 233 1.01 -1.71 -11.08
CA LEU A 233 -0.03 -2.59 -11.61
C LEU A 233 -0.69 -1.94 -12.82
N GLY A 234 -0.52 -2.55 -14.00
CA GLY A 234 -1.22 -2.16 -15.22
C GLY A 234 -2.54 -2.91 -15.35
N ILE A 235 -3.67 -2.19 -15.29
CA ILE A 235 -5.00 -2.75 -15.55
C ILE A 235 -5.43 -2.29 -16.94
N ALA A 236 -5.37 -3.17 -17.93
CA ALA A 236 -5.61 -2.83 -19.34
C ALA A 236 -6.80 -3.61 -19.91
N SER A 237 -7.55 -3.00 -20.83
CA SER A 237 -8.56 -3.70 -21.63
C SER A 237 -7.89 -4.72 -22.57
N TRP A 238 -8.20 -6.02 -22.44
CA TRP A 238 -7.67 -7.08 -23.31
C TRP A 238 -7.92 -6.80 -24.80
N GLY A 239 -9.09 -6.24 -25.14
CA GLY A 239 -9.50 -5.94 -26.50
C GLY A 239 -8.62 -4.91 -27.22
N VAL A 240 -7.81 -4.11 -26.52
CA VAL A 240 -6.91 -3.12 -27.12
C VAL A 240 -5.44 -3.52 -27.06
N VAL A 241 -5.12 -4.63 -26.40
CA VAL A 241 -3.73 -5.10 -26.26
C VAL A 241 -3.18 -5.50 -27.64
N GLY A 242 -2.06 -4.88 -28.00
CA GLY A 242 -1.22 -5.24 -29.14
C GLY A 242 -0.63 -6.63 -28.99
N ASN A 243 -0.22 -7.26 -30.10
CA ASN A 243 0.32 -8.64 -30.16
C ASN A 243 -0.28 -9.63 -29.12
N LYS A 244 -1.61 -9.64 -28.97
CA LYS A 244 -2.28 -10.52 -28.01
C LYS A 244 -2.05 -12.01 -28.29
N LYS A 245 -1.62 -12.37 -29.51
CA LYS A 245 -1.34 -13.75 -29.91
C LYS A 245 -0.17 -14.34 -29.12
N ALA A 246 0.82 -13.51 -28.77
CA ALA A 246 1.93 -13.91 -27.91
C ALA A 246 1.48 -14.27 -26.48
N LEU A 247 0.38 -13.69 -26.01
CA LEU A 247 -0.17 -13.89 -24.67
C LEU A 247 -1.32 -14.91 -24.64
N ASN A 248 -1.84 -15.30 -25.80
CA ASN A 248 -3.04 -16.11 -25.90
C ASN A 248 -2.68 -17.59 -25.94
N GLY A 249 -3.29 -18.37 -25.05
CA GLY A 249 -3.17 -19.83 -24.97
C GLY A 249 -3.36 -20.50 -26.33
N ASN A 250 -2.44 -21.41 -26.68
CA ASN A 250 -2.84 -22.47 -27.59
C ASN A 250 -3.83 -23.33 -26.78
N ARG A 251 -5.14 -23.29 -27.13
CA ARG A 251 -6.28 -23.88 -26.37
C ARG A 251 -6.10 -25.34 -25.91
N VAL A 252 -5.06 -26.01 -26.41
CA VAL A 252 -4.67 -27.40 -26.13
C VAL A 252 -3.90 -27.54 -24.79
N GLN A 253 -3.08 -26.55 -24.39
CA GLN A 253 -2.28 -26.63 -23.16
C GLN A 253 -2.73 -25.56 -22.16
N LYS A 254 -3.66 -25.94 -21.26
CA LYS A 254 -4.23 -25.05 -20.23
C LYS A 254 -3.30 -24.82 -19.02
N ASN A 255 -2.00 -24.65 -19.25
CA ASN A 255 -0.98 -24.59 -18.18
C ASN A 255 -0.31 -23.21 -18.04
N GLY A 256 -0.82 -22.18 -18.71
CA GLY A 256 -0.23 -20.84 -18.70
C GLY A 256 1.08 -20.74 -19.49
N PHE A 257 1.68 -19.55 -19.54
CA PHE A 257 2.93 -19.29 -20.25
C PHE A 257 4.02 -18.77 -19.32
N TRP A 258 5.14 -19.48 -19.30
CA TRP A 258 6.23 -19.19 -18.37
C TRP A 258 7.58 -19.38 -19.10
N PRO A 259 8.05 -18.43 -19.93
CA PRO A 259 7.48 -17.11 -20.22
C PRO A 259 6.73 -17.00 -21.55
N ALA A 260 5.85 -15.99 -21.66
CA ALA A 260 5.30 -15.49 -22.92
C ALA A 260 6.21 -14.39 -23.49
N ILE A 261 6.80 -14.64 -24.66
CA ILE A 261 7.67 -13.67 -25.33
C ILE A 261 6.79 -12.62 -26.03
N TYR A 262 6.81 -11.39 -25.53
CA TYR A 262 6.03 -10.29 -26.05
C TYR A 262 6.95 -9.25 -26.71
N ASP A 263 6.82 -9.10 -28.02
CA ASP A 263 7.66 -8.24 -28.84
C ASP A 263 6.94 -6.97 -29.32
N ASN A 264 7.72 -6.09 -29.92
CA ASN A 264 7.25 -4.82 -30.46
C ASN A 264 6.88 -4.98 -31.94
N GLU A 265 5.63 -5.32 -32.23
CA GLU A 265 5.06 -5.39 -33.59
C GLU A 265 4.43 -4.07 -34.06
N GLU A 266 4.30 -3.86 -35.37
CA GLU A 266 3.48 -2.77 -35.90
C GLU A 266 2.00 -2.98 -35.55
N LEU A 267 1.39 -1.99 -34.90
CA LEU A 267 0.01 -2.07 -34.42
C LEU A 267 -1.00 -1.61 -35.48
N GLN A 268 -2.13 -2.32 -35.50
CA GLN A 268 -3.35 -1.86 -36.15
C GLN A 268 -3.97 -0.68 -35.40
N GLU A 269 -4.78 0.12 -36.09
CA GLU A 269 -5.56 1.18 -35.45
C GLU A 269 -6.37 0.65 -34.26
N LYS A 270 -6.43 1.45 -33.17
CA LYS A 270 -7.13 1.15 -31.90
C LYS A 270 -6.51 0.03 -31.06
N ARG A 271 -5.25 -0.34 -31.30
CA ARG A 271 -4.45 -1.17 -30.39
C ARG A 271 -3.34 -0.34 -29.73
N ALA A 272 -2.87 -0.82 -28.57
CA ALA A 272 -1.72 -0.26 -27.87
C ALA A 272 -0.88 -1.39 -27.27
N HIS A 273 0.45 -1.26 -27.27
CA HIS A 273 1.31 -2.22 -26.59
C HIS A 273 1.15 -2.11 -25.08
N LEU A 274 1.45 -3.18 -24.35
CA LEU A 274 1.71 -3.10 -22.93
C LEU A 274 3.03 -2.37 -22.66
N ASP A 275 3.10 -1.63 -21.56
CA ASP A 275 4.32 -0.91 -21.18
C ASP A 275 5.31 -1.82 -20.45
N PRO A 276 6.56 -1.99 -20.95
CA PRO A 276 7.52 -2.95 -20.41
C PRO A 276 8.08 -2.59 -19.03
N ASN A 277 7.76 -1.42 -18.48
CA ASN A 277 8.29 -0.95 -17.20
C ASN A 277 7.28 -1.11 -16.04
N HIS A 278 6.11 -1.72 -16.31
CA HIS A 278 5.16 -2.12 -15.27
C HIS A 278 5.56 -3.47 -14.66
N THR A 279 5.20 -3.70 -13.40
CA THR A 279 5.61 -4.91 -12.68
C THR A 279 4.59 -6.04 -12.75
N HIS A 280 3.31 -5.74 -12.97
CA HIS A 280 2.23 -6.74 -13.06
C HIS A 280 1.13 -6.27 -14.01
N PHE A 281 0.42 -7.21 -14.64
CA PHE A 281 -0.69 -6.91 -15.56
C PHE A 281 -1.98 -7.67 -15.26
N LEU A 282 -3.08 -6.93 -15.15
CA LEU A 282 -4.43 -7.48 -15.20
C LEU A 282 -5.10 -7.06 -16.51
N LEU A 283 -5.43 -8.04 -17.34
CA LEU A 283 -5.99 -7.80 -18.67
C LEU A 283 -7.50 -8.07 -18.65
N VAL A 284 -8.30 -7.00 -18.51
CA VAL A 284 -9.74 -7.07 -18.32
C VAL A 284 -10.46 -7.32 -19.64
N ASP A 285 -11.36 -8.29 -19.66
CA ASP A 285 -12.02 -8.78 -20.87
C ASP A 285 -13.54 -8.79 -20.74
N ASP A 286 -14.22 -8.09 -21.66
CA ASP A 286 -15.67 -8.10 -21.86
C ASP A 286 -16.11 -8.77 -23.16
N GLY A 287 -15.17 -9.37 -23.90
CA GLY A 287 -15.38 -10.00 -25.19
C GLY A 287 -15.36 -9.01 -26.37
N THR A 288 -15.15 -7.72 -26.15
CA THR A 288 -15.00 -6.72 -27.21
C THR A 288 -13.54 -6.59 -27.67
N GLU A 289 -13.35 -5.98 -28.84
CA GLU A 289 -12.06 -5.72 -29.47
C GLU A 289 -12.00 -4.27 -29.97
N GLY A 290 -10.88 -3.59 -29.77
CA GLY A 290 -10.67 -2.19 -30.16
C GLY A 290 -11.48 -1.16 -29.36
N LYS A 291 -12.06 -1.53 -28.21
CA LYS A 291 -12.78 -0.62 -27.30
C LYS A 291 -11.94 -0.35 -26.05
N PHE A 292 -11.62 0.92 -25.82
CA PHE A 292 -10.92 1.39 -24.63
C PHE A 292 -11.90 1.60 -23.48
N GLY A 293 -11.41 1.52 -22.23
CA GLY A 293 -12.17 1.88 -21.04
C GLY A 293 -13.04 0.75 -20.46
N VAL A 294 -12.90 -0.49 -20.94
CA VAL A 294 -13.57 -1.66 -20.35
C VAL A 294 -13.10 -1.88 -18.91
N GLU A 295 -11.83 -1.55 -18.63
CA GLU A 295 -11.23 -1.70 -17.32
C GLU A 295 -11.76 -0.74 -16.25
N ILE A 296 -12.42 0.37 -16.62
CA ILE A 296 -12.74 1.46 -15.68
C ILE A 296 -13.65 0.98 -14.55
N GLU A 297 -14.70 0.25 -14.89
CA GLU A 297 -15.65 -0.31 -13.91
C GLU A 297 -14.96 -1.30 -12.98
N PHE A 298 -14.22 -2.27 -13.54
CA PHE A 298 -13.48 -3.27 -12.78
C PHE A 298 -12.42 -2.65 -11.87
N ARG A 299 -11.62 -1.71 -12.40
CA ARG A 299 -10.58 -0.98 -11.65
C ARG A 299 -11.18 -0.31 -10.42
N SER A 300 -12.33 0.34 -10.58
CA SER A 300 -12.96 1.03 -9.45
C SER A 300 -13.55 0.07 -8.41
N VAL A 301 -14.03 -1.11 -8.82
CA VAL A 301 -14.45 -2.17 -7.90
C VAL A 301 -13.24 -2.73 -7.13
N LEU A 302 -12.12 -2.96 -7.81
CA LEU A 302 -10.90 -3.46 -7.20
C LEU A 302 -10.29 -2.46 -6.21
N GLU A 303 -10.18 -1.18 -6.59
CA GLU A 303 -9.70 -0.11 -5.71
C GLU A 303 -10.55 0.01 -4.44
N LYS A 304 -11.88 -0.05 -4.58
CA LYS A 304 -12.80 -0.02 -3.44
C LYS A 304 -12.64 -1.25 -2.55
N PHE A 305 -12.47 -2.43 -3.15
CA PHE A 305 -12.23 -3.66 -2.42
C PHE A 305 -10.96 -3.56 -1.58
N ILE A 306 -9.83 -3.17 -2.19
CA ILE A 306 -8.55 -3.02 -1.49
C ILE A 306 -8.63 -1.98 -0.37
N SER A 307 -9.35 -0.87 -0.60
CA SER A 307 -9.54 0.15 0.44
C SER A 307 -10.32 -0.36 1.66
N GLY A 308 -11.24 -1.30 1.45
CA GLY A 308 -11.98 -1.98 2.51
C GLY A 308 -11.22 -3.12 3.17
N ILE A 309 -10.02 -3.47 2.69
CA ILE A 309 -9.18 -4.47 3.34
C ILE A 309 -8.60 -3.85 4.59
N GLU A 310 -8.85 -4.56 5.68
CA GLU A 310 -8.25 -4.33 6.96
C GLU A 310 -6.75 -4.68 6.84
N SER A 311 -5.86 -3.69 6.94
CA SER A 311 -4.42 -3.97 6.91
C SER A 311 -4.04 -4.69 8.20
N ASP A 312 -4.07 -6.02 8.14
CA ASP A 312 -3.42 -6.89 9.12
C ASP A 312 -1.90 -6.70 8.99
N GLU A 313 -1.36 -5.65 9.61
CA GLU A 313 0.03 -5.72 10.08
C GLU A 313 0.07 -6.71 11.24
N LYS A 314 -0.05 -8.02 10.98
CA LYS A 314 0.28 -9.09 11.93
C LYS A 314 1.34 -10.03 11.33
N PRO A 315 2.33 -10.47 12.13
CA PRO A 315 3.17 -11.61 11.77
C PRO A 315 2.29 -12.86 11.67
N LYS A 316 2.52 -13.67 10.63
CA LYS A 316 2.07 -15.07 10.57
C LYS A 316 2.61 -15.75 11.85
N GLU A 317 1.83 -16.49 12.63
CA GLU A 317 1.33 -17.83 12.32
C GLU A 317 0.06 -18.13 13.15
N LYS A 318 -0.96 -18.75 12.52
CA LYS A 318 -1.90 -19.63 13.23
C LYS A 318 -1.81 -21.01 12.58
N SER A 319 -1.07 -21.89 13.21
CA SER A 319 -1.32 -23.33 13.12
C SER A 319 -2.46 -23.69 14.09
N SER A 320 -3.16 -24.76 13.73
CA SER A 320 -4.17 -25.50 14.48
C SER A 320 -5.55 -24.87 14.71
N GLU A 321 -6.52 -25.49 14.03
CA GLU A 321 -7.93 -25.61 14.36
C GLU A 321 -8.15 -25.98 15.84
N ILE A 322 -8.82 -25.14 16.63
CA ILE A 322 -9.56 -25.58 17.84
C ILE A 322 -10.84 -24.75 18.02
N ASN A 323 -11.96 -25.48 17.95
CA ASN A 323 -13.29 -25.37 18.57
C ASN A 323 -13.87 -24.01 19.00
N GLU A 324 -15.05 -23.74 18.43
CA GLU A 324 -16.05 -22.80 18.94
C GLU A 324 -16.52 -23.18 20.36
N GLY A 325 -16.39 -22.24 21.30
CA GLY A 325 -17.14 -22.29 22.56
C GLY A 325 -16.35 -21.85 23.78
N GLN A 326 -16.04 -20.57 23.90
CA GLN A 326 -15.99 -19.77 25.15
C GLN A 326 -15.39 -18.39 24.84
N ARG A 327 -16.24 -17.38 24.64
CA ARG A 327 -15.81 -15.98 24.66
C ARG A 327 -15.87 -15.49 26.11
N SER A 328 -14.77 -15.61 26.84
CA SER A 328 -14.53 -14.81 28.05
C SER A 328 -13.90 -13.48 27.64
N SER A 329 -14.47 -12.40 28.12
CA SER A 329 -14.01 -11.02 27.93
C SER A 329 -12.67 -10.77 28.61
N CYS A 330 -11.57 -10.73 27.86
CA CYS A 330 -10.39 -9.84 28.09
C CYS A 330 -9.14 -10.20 27.27
N GLU A 331 -9.25 -10.61 26.01
CA GLU A 331 -8.13 -10.42 25.07
C GLU A 331 -8.16 -8.97 24.58
N MET A 332 -7.40 -8.08 25.23
CA MET A 332 -6.87 -6.94 24.49
C MET A 332 -5.62 -7.44 23.76
N GLU A 333 -5.86 -8.09 22.61
CA GLU A 333 -4.94 -7.92 21.49
C GLU A 333 -4.67 -6.42 21.39
N ILE A 334 -3.43 -5.99 21.13
CA ILE A 334 -3.16 -4.62 20.70
C ILE A 334 -4.25 -4.33 19.68
N VAL A 335 -5.13 -3.38 19.98
CA VAL A 335 -6.03 -2.83 18.98
C VAL A 335 -5.08 -2.05 18.07
N ARG A 336 -4.31 -2.76 17.24
CA ARG A 336 -3.66 -2.22 16.06
C ARG A 336 -4.85 -1.78 15.26
N LYS A 337 -5.28 -0.53 15.48
CA LYS A 337 -6.50 0.04 14.90
C LYS A 337 -6.28 -0.15 13.41
N VAL A 338 -7.04 -1.08 12.86
CA VAL A 338 -6.90 -1.52 11.49
C VAL A 338 -6.96 -0.28 10.61
N ILE A 339 -5.85 0.05 9.96
CA ILE A 339 -5.80 1.20 9.08
C ILE A 339 -6.34 0.71 7.74
N GLN A 340 -7.48 1.25 7.32
CA GLN A 340 -7.97 1.04 5.97
C GLN A 340 -6.95 1.57 4.97
N ILE A 341 -6.69 0.83 3.91
CA ILE A 341 -5.73 1.24 2.88
C ILE A 341 -6.33 2.47 2.15
N PRO A 342 -5.72 3.65 2.26
CA PRO A 342 -6.23 4.84 1.60
C PRO A 342 -5.99 4.75 0.10
N VAL A 343 -6.89 5.37 -0.67
CA VAL A 343 -6.78 5.48 -2.13
C VAL A 343 -6.75 6.95 -2.50
N VAL A 344 -5.85 7.33 -3.41
CA VAL A 344 -5.76 8.68 -3.97
C VAL A 344 -5.68 8.61 -5.49
N LEU A 345 -6.46 9.46 -6.17
CA LEU A 345 -6.41 9.59 -7.62
C LEU A 345 -5.47 10.74 -8.00
N VAL A 346 -4.45 10.48 -8.81
CA VAL A 346 -3.57 11.49 -9.40
C VAL A 346 -3.94 11.68 -10.86
N VAL A 347 -4.28 12.91 -11.24
CA VAL A 347 -4.71 13.28 -12.58
C VAL A 347 -3.60 14.05 -13.27
N VAL A 348 -3.09 13.48 -14.36
CA VAL A 348 -2.10 14.12 -15.23
C VAL A 348 -2.75 14.33 -16.59
N GLU A 349 -2.81 15.58 -17.02
CA GLU A 349 -3.34 15.96 -18.32
C GLU A 349 -4.79 15.44 -18.56
N GLY A 350 -5.08 14.72 -19.65
CA GLY A 350 -6.37 14.06 -19.84
C GLY A 350 -7.39 14.78 -20.72
N GLY A 351 -8.53 14.12 -20.91
CA GLY A 351 -9.67 14.60 -21.69
C GLY A 351 -11.00 14.34 -20.99
N LEU A 352 -12.10 14.26 -21.74
CA LEU A 352 -13.43 14.06 -21.15
C LEU A 352 -13.52 12.79 -20.31
N GLY A 353 -13.07 11.63 -20.82
CA GLY A 353 -13.08 10.38 -20.04
C GLY A 353 -12.28 10.45 -18.74
N THR A 354 -11.22 11.27 -18.71
CA THR A 354 -10.47 11.55 -17.47
C THR A 354 -11.33 12.34 -16.49
N MET A 355 -12.07 13.35 -16.94
CA MET A 355 -13.02 14.09 -16.10
C MET A 355 -14.15 13.20 -15.58
N GLU A 356 -14.61 12.24 -16.37
CA GLU A 356 -15.60 11.25 -15.91
C GLU A 356 -15.03 10.37 -14.80
N THR A 357 -13.78 9.94 -14.94
CA THR A 357 -13.07 9.19 -13.90
C THR A 357 -12.97 10.02 -12.62
N VAL A 358 -12.61 11.31 -12.73
CA VAL A 358 -12.55 12.24 -11.58
C VAL A 358 -13.92 12.38 -10.91
N GLN A 359 -14.98 12.59 -11.68
CA GLN A 359 -16.34 12.68 -11.16
C GLN A 359 -16.71 11.43 -10.35
N GLN A 360 -16.49 10.24 -10.93
CA GLN A 360 -16.79 8.95 -10.28
C GLN A 360 -15.96 8.71 -9.01
N SER A 361 -14.69 9.11 -9.00
CA SER A 361 -13.84 9.00 -7.81
C SER A 361 -14.32 9.93 -6.69
N LEU A 362 -14.75 11.16 -7.02
CA LEU A 362 -15.27 12.12 -6.04
C LEU A 362 -16.62 11.69 -5.45
N GLU A 363 -17.50 11.08 -6.25
CA GLU A 363 -18.76 10.46 -5.79
C GLU A 363 -18.49 9.33 -4.78
N LYS A 364 -17.38 8.59 -4.97
CA LYS A 364 -16.93 7.52 -4.07
C LYS A 364 -16.12 8.02 -2.87
N LYS A 365 -16.02 9.33 -2.67
CA LYS A 365 -15.23 9.98 -1.61
C LYS A 365 -13.72 9.71 -1.68
N THR A 366 -13.19 9.40 -2.86
CA THR A 366 -11.75 9.26 -3.08
C THR A 366 -11.11 10.64 -3.30
N PRO A 367 -10.06 11.02 -2.54
CA PRO A 367 -9.34 12.27 -2.77
C PRO A 367 -8.68 12.30 -4.15
N VAL A 368 -8.71 13.46 -4.79
CA VAL A 368 -8.17 13.67 -6.15
C VAL A 368 -7.10 14.77 -6.13
N VAL A 369 -5.92 14.43 -6.61
CA VAL A 369 -4.80 15.36 -6.82
C VAL A 369 -4.71 15.71 -8.30
N ILE A 370 -4.91 16.99 -8.62
CA ILE A 370 -4.85 17.50 -9.99
C ILE A 370 -3.51 18.17 -10.21
N VAL A 371 -2.75 17.68 -11.18
CA VAL A 371 -1.43 18.20 -11.50
C VAL A 371 -1.56 19.35 -12.50
N LYS A 372 -1.54 20.59 -12.00
CA LYS A 372 -1.57 21.81 -12.81
C LYS A 372 -0.24 22.06 -13.50
N GLY A 373 -0.30 22.52 -14.75
CA GLY A 373 0.82 22.63 -15.67
C GLY A 373 1.07 21.35 -16.46
N SER A 374 0.19 20.34 -16.33
CA SER A 374 0.28 19.09 -17.11
C SER A 374 -0.49 19.14 -18.43
N GLY A 375 -1.47 20.05 -18.56
CA GLY A 375 -2.21 20.31 -19.80
C GLY A 375 -3.69 19.88 -19.76
N ARG A 376 -4.42 20.25 -20.81
CA ARG A 376 -5.80 19.84 -21.13
C ARG A 376 -6.74 19.80 -19.92
N ALA A 377 -7.37 18.66 -19.63
CA ALA A 377 -8.40 18.52 -18.61
C ALA A 377 -7.89 18.84 -17.19
N ALA A 378 -6.67 18.43 -16.84
CA ALA A 378 -6.07 18.73 -15.55
C ALA A 378 -5.90 20.25 -15.34
N ASP A 379 -5.37 20.97 -16.32
CA ASP A 379 -5.19 22.43 -16.20
C ASP A 379 -6.52 23.17 -16.13
N PHE A 380 -7.51 22.73 -16.92
CA PHE A 380 -8.85 23.28 -16.89
C PHE A 380 -9.52 23.08 -15.53
N LEU A 381 -9.50 21.86 -14.98
CA LEU A 381 -10.05 21.55 -13.67
C LEU A 381 -9.34 22.33 -12.56
N ALA A 382 -8.01 22.41 -12.62
CA ALA A 382 -7.21 23.15 -11.66
C ALA A 382 -7.57 24.64 -11.66
N TYR A 383 -7.67 25.26 -12.85
CA TYR A 383 -8.06 26.66 -12.99
C TYR A 383 -9.46 26.93 -12.43
N ALA A 384 -10.44 26.11 -12.83
CA ALA A 384 -11.81 26.25 -12.35
C ALA A 384 -11.91 26.11 -10.82
N TYR A 385 -11.15 25.18 -10.23
CA TYR A 385 -11.16 24.94 -8.80
C TYR A 385 -10.49 26.05 -8.00
N GLU A 386 -9.29 26.50 -8.42
CA GLU A 386 -8.57 27.59 -7.76
C GLU A 386 -9.37 28.90 -7.77
N GLU A 387 -10.00 29.23 -8.89
CA GLU A 387 -10.81 30.44 -8.99
C GLU A 387 -12.08 30.34 -8.14
N THR A 388 -12.69 29.15 -8.03
CA THR A 388 -13.83 28.93 -7.13
C THR A 388 -13.42 29.16 -5.67
N ILE A 389 -12.27 28.63 -5.23
CA ILE A 389 -11.80 28.80 -3.84
C ILE A 389 -11.50 30.26 -3.49
N LYS A 390 -10.94 31.04 -4.44
CA LYS A 390 -10.55 32.44 -4.17
C LYS A 390 -11.71 33.35 -3.80
N SER A 391 -12.94 33.04 -4.19
CA SER A 391 -14.12 33.85 -3.83
C SER A 391 -14.81 33.42 -2.54
N CYS A 392 -14.30 32.39 -1.86
CA CYS A 392 -14.96 31.86 -0.69
C CYS A 392 -14.60 32.60 0.60
N ASP A 393 -15.62 32.99 1.36
CA ASP A 393 -15.46 33.40 2.75
C ASP A 393 -15.21 32.18 3.64
N LYS A 394 -14.23 32.29 4.55
CA LYS A 394 -13.75 31.18 5.40
C LYS A 394 -14.78 30.63 6.42
N ASN A 395 -15.96 31.25 6.54
CA ASN A 395 -16.90 31.03 7.66
C ASN A 395 -18.28 30.43 7.29
N SER A 396 -18.57 30.10 6.03
CA SER A 396 -19.90 29.58 5.63
C SER A 396 -19.90 28.07 5.30
N THR A 397 -21.09 27.44 5.40
CA THR A 397 -21.30 26.04 5.02
C THR A 397 -21.12 25.93 3.51
N PHE A 398 -19.98 25.37 3.11
CA PHE A 398 -19.42 25.51 1.78
C PHE A 398 -20.05 24.53 0.79
N ILE A 399 -20.70 25.05 -0.26
CA ILE A 399 -21.14 24.25 -1.42
C ILE A 399 -20.39 24.75 -2.66
N PHE A 400 -19.32 24.02 -3.04
CA PHE A 400 -18.44 24.33 -4.17
C PHE A 400 -19.19 24.57 -5.49
N THR A 401 -20.28 23.84 -5.71
CA THR A 401 -21.08 23.95 -6.94
C THR A 401 -21.76 25.31 -7.04
N LEU A 402 -22.39 25.80 -5.96
CA LEU A 402 -23.13 27.06 -5.96
C LEU A 402 -22.20 28.26 -6.14
N GLU A 403 -21.01 28.21 -5.54
CA GLU A 403 -20.02 29.28 -5.68
C GLU A 403 -19.44 29.34 -7.10
N PHE A 404 -19.19 28.18 -7.71
CA PHE A 404 -18.79 28.12 -9.11
C PHE A 404 -19.88 28.67 -10.04
N GLU A 405 -21.15 28.35 -9.77
CA GLU A 405 -22.27 28.87 -10.56
C GLU A 405 -22.45 30.38 -10.41
N LYS A 406 -22.33 30.91 -9.19
CA LYS A 406 -22.33 32.35 -8.94
C LYS A 406 -21.21 33.06 -9.70
N LYS A 407 -19.99 32.52 -9.68
CA LYS A 407 -18.88 33.05 -10.48
C LYS A 407 -19.10 32.96 -11.98
N MET A 408 -19.78 31.95 -12.46
CA MET A 408 -20.11 31.81 -13.89
C MET A 408 -21.06 32.92 -14.39
N GLU A 409 -21.71 33.68 -13.50
CA GLU A 409 -22.47 34.89 -13.85
C GLU A 409 -21.54 36.08 -14.16
N GLU A 410 -20.33 36.11 -13.60
CA GLU A 410 -19.33 37.14 -13.88
C GLU A 410 -18.79 37.00 -15.32
N ALA A 411 -18.98 38.04 -16.14
CA ALA A 411 -18.59 38.03 -17.55
C ALA A 411 -17.09 37.78 -17.76
N GLU A 412 -16.24 38.32 -16.89
CA GLU A 412 -14.78 38.13 -16.95
C GLU A 412 -14.39 36.66 -16.72
N PHE A 413 -14.95 36.04 -15.70
CA PHE A 413 -14.68 34.63 -15.37
C PHE A 413 -15.20 33.71 -16.47
N LYS A 414 -16.43 33.93 -16.94
CA LYS A 414 -17.05 33.17 -18.03
C LYS A 414 -16.21 33.22 -19.31
N ASN A 415 -15.66 34.40 -19.65
CA ASN A 415 -14.80 34.55 -20.83
C ASN A 415 -13.47 33.80 -20.66
N LYS A 416 -12.85 33.87 -19.47
CA LYS A 416 -11.62 33.13 -19.17
C LYS A 416 -11.83 31.61 -19.19
N ILE A 417 -12.94 31.12 -18.62
CA ILE A 417 -13.30 29.69 -18.66
C ILE A 417 -13.48 29.21 -20.09
N LYS A 418 -14.18 29.98 -20.94
CA LYS A 418 -14.31 29.67 -22.37
C LYS A 418 -12.95 29.62 -23.07
N GLU A 419 -12.03 30.52 -22.74
CA GLU A 419 -10.66 30.48 -23.28
C GLU A 419 -9.91 29.21 -22.86
N GLN A 420 -10.02 28.82 -21.59
CA GLN A 420 -9.40 27.58 -21.09
C GLN A 420 -10.02 26.33 -21.72
N LEU A 421 -11.34 26.30 -21.90
CA LEU A 421 -12.04 25.22 -22.59
C LEU A 421 -11.58 25.07 -24.05
N LYS A 422 -11.41 26.19 -24.77
CA LYS A 422 -10.86 26.18 -26.14
C LYS A 422 -9.41 25.69 -26.20
N LYS A 423 -8.61 25.91 -25.15
CA LYS A 423 -7.24 25.38 -25.05
C LYS A 423 -7.23 23.89 -24.71
N ALA A 424 -8.21 23.41 -23.92
CA ALA A 424 -8.26 22.03 -23.45
C ALA A 424 -8.94 21.06 -24.44
N PHE A 425 -9.95 21.53 -25.17
CA PHE A 425 -10.80 20.72 -26.04
C PHE A 425 -11.01 21.37 -27.41
N GLU A 426 -10.79 20.59 -28.47
CA GLU A 426 -10.86 21.07 -29.86
C GLU A 426 -12.31 21.27 -30.33
N LYS A 427 -13.26 20.45 -29.86
CA LYS A 427 -14.65 20.45 -30.31
C LYS A 427 -15.56 21.19 -29.34
N GLU A 428 -16.53 21.96 -29.85
CA GLU A 428 -17.50 22.68 -29.02
C GLU A 428 -18.40 21.74 -28.20
N GLU A 429 -18.84 20.62 -28.77
CA GLU A 429 -19.61 19.59 -28.04
C GLU A 429 -18.85 19.09 -26.80
N GLU A 430 -17.53 18.91 -26.92
CA GLU A 430 -16.69 18.47 -25.81
C GLU A 430 -16.57 19.56 -24.73
N GLN A 431 -16.55 20.83 -25.13
CA GLN A 431 -16.46 21.95 -24.19
C GLN A 431 -17.72 22.08 -23.33
N GLU A 432 -18.91 21.89 -23.92
CA GLU A 432 -20.18 21.91 -23.18
C GLU A 432 -20.25 20.76 -22.17
N HIS A 433 -19.92 19.54 -22.61
CA HIS A 433 -19.85 18.38 -21.72
C HIS A 433 -18.81 18.56 -20.61
N ALA A 434 -17.64 19.13 -20.91
CA ALA A 434 -16.63 19.42 -19.91
C ALA A 434 -17.16 20.38 -18.84
N LEU A 435 -17.89 21.43 -19.23
CA LEU A 435 -18.47 22.39 -18.30
C LEU A 435 -19.50 21.74 -17.37
N GLU A 436 -20.38 20.88 -17.90
CA GLU A 436 -21.32 20.10 -17.09
C GLU A 436 -20.60 19.18 -16.09
N LYS A 437 -19.51 18.54 -16.52
CA LYS A 437 -18.71 17.64 -15.67
C LYS A 437 -18.02 18.40 -14.54
N VAL A 438 -17.48 19.58 -14.80
CA VAL A 438 -16.85 20.42 -13.74
C VAL A 438 -17.83 20.70 -12.61
N LYS A 439 -19.07 21.09 -12.93
CA LYS A 439 -20.10 21.34 -11.92
C LYS A 439 -20.33 20.12 -11.02
N LYS A 440 -20.36 18.93 -11.61
CA LYS A 440 -20.52 17.65 -10.89
C LYS A 440 -19.29 17.27 -10.07
N CYS A 441 -18.08 17.63 -10.51
CA CYS A 441 -16.86 17.41 -9.74
C CYS A 441 -16.82 18.30 -8.48
N PHE A 442 -17.38 19.50 -8.54
CA PHE A 442 -17.34 20.49 -7.46
C PHE A 442 -18.44 20.27 -6.41
N VAL A 443 -18.78 19.03 -6.09
CA VAL A 443 -19.74 18.71 -5.01
C VAL A 443 -19.02 18.57 -3.66
N ASN A 444 -17.81 18.00 -3.66
CA ASN A 444 -17.06 17.66 -2.44
C ASN A 444 -15.69 18.38 -2.37
N ASN A 445 -15.24 18.71 -1.16
CA ASN A 445 -13.92 19.34 -0.92
C ASN A 445 -12.74 18.34 -0.95
N LEU A 446 -12.75 17.40 -1.90
CA LEU A 446 -11.78 16.31 -1.98
C LEU A 446 -10.73 16.53 -3.09
N ILE A 447 -10.78 17.67 -3.75
CA ILE A 447 -9.81 18.08 -4.76
C ILE A 447 -8.65 18.82 -4.10
N THR A 448 -7.44 18.47 -4.50
CA THR A 448 -6.19 19.18 -4.18
C THR A 448 -5.49 19.50 -5.49
N VAL A 449 -5.15 20.78 -5.70
CA VAL A 449 -4.42 21.21 -6.90
C VAL A 449 -2.94 21.31 -6.54
N PHE A 450 -2.12 20.58 -7.30
CA PHE A 450 -0.67 20.64 -7.19
C PHE A 450 -0.11 21.40 -8.41
N ASP A 451 0.57 22.52 -8.17
CA ASP A 451 1.10 23.40 -9.21
C ASP A 451 2.55 23.03 -9.54
N LEU A 452 2.77 22.35 -10.67
CA LEU A 452 4.11 21.98 -11.13
C LEU A 452 5.02 23.19 -11.32
N GLY A 453 4.46 24.36 -11.67
CA GLY A 453 5.25 25.57 -11.93
C GLY A 453 5.88 26.16 -10.67
N LYS A 454 5.33 25.85 -9.49
CA LYS A 454 5.80 26.33 -8.19
C LYS A 454 6.68 25.33 -7.45
N CYS A 455 6.92 24.16 -8.03
CA CYS A 455 7.70 23.09 -7.40
C CYS A 455 9.19 23.48 -7.33
N GLU A 456 9.71 23.54 -6.11
CA GLU A 456 11.13 23.75 -5.82
C GLU A 456 11.83 22.42 -5.56
N SER A 457 11.10 21.44 -5.04
CA SER A 457 11.62 20.14 -4.61
C SER A 457 10.70 18.98 -5.01
N VAL A 458 11.31 17.82 -5.28
CA VAL A 458 10.60 16.55 -5.49
C VAL A 458 9.71 16.16 -4.28
N LYS A 459 10.09 16.62 -3.08
CA LYS A 459 9.33 16.39 -1.84
C LYS A 459 7.97 17.09 -1.84
N ASP A 460 7.74 18.06 -2.71
CA ASP A 460 6.46 18.76 -2.77
C ASP A 460 5.37 17.81 -3.29
N ILE A 461 5.67 16.96 -4.27
CA ILE A 461 4.68 16.02 -4.82
C ILE A 461 4.28 14.96 -3.80
N ASP A 462 5.27 14.41 -3.09
CA ASP A 462 5.01 13.38 -2.09
C ASP A 462 4.14 13.94 -0.94
N ARG A 463 4.39 15.19 -0.54
CA ARG A 463 3.64 15.89 0.49
C ARG A 463 2.21 16.17 0.04
N GLU A 464 2.01 16.63 -1.20
CA GLU A 464 0.69 17.00 -1.69
C GLU A 464 -0.24 15.79 -1.85
N ILE A 465 0.30 14.65 -2.29
CA ILE A 465 -0.45 13.38 -2.36
C ILE A 465 -0.94 12.97 -0.96
N LEU A 466 -0.05 13.00 0.04
CA LEU A 466 -0.41 12.59 1.40
C LEU A 466 -1.30 13.63 2.10
N CYS A 467 -1.07 14.93 1.88
CA CYS A 467 -1.94 15.99 2.39
C CYS A 467 -3.36 15.89 1.81
N ALA A 468 -3.53 15.45 0.56
CA ALA A 468 -4.86 15.25 -0.02
C ALA A 468 -5.65 14.17 0.73
N ILE A 469 -4.98 13.10 1.17
CA ILE A 469 -5.61 12.03 1.96
C ILE A 469 -5.93 12.51 3.38
N LEU A 470 -5.03 13.26 4.00
CA LEU A 470 -5.30 13.86 5.32
C LEU A 470 -6.47 14.85 5.24
N LYS A 471 -6.54 15.65 4.18
CA LYS A 471 -7.66 16.58 3.93
C LYS A 471 -9.00 15.83 3.81
N ALA A 472 -9.02 14.67 3.16
CA ALA A 472 -10.21 13.83 3.07
C ALA A 472 -10.67 13.30 4.44
N ASN A 473 -9.73 13.00 5.34
CA ASN A 473 -9.98 12.48 6.68
C ASN A 473 -10.01 13.58 7.77
N LYS A 474 -10.29 14.84 7.42
CA LYS A 474 -10.22 15.97 8.37
C LYS A 474 -11.11 15.83 9.60
N SER A 475 -12.21 15.09 9.50
CA SER A 475 -13.12 14.84 10.62
C SER A 475 -12.51 13.94 11.71
N GLU A 476 -11.52 13.11 11.38
CA GLU A 476 -10.96 12.11 12.30
C GLU A 476 -9.44 12.31 12.50
N SER A 477 -9.08 13.13 13.49
CA SER A 477 -7.67 13.45 13.81
C SER A 477 -6.85 12.21 14.22
N GLU A 478 -7.50 11.19 14.79
CA GLU A 478 -6.90 9.91 15.15
C GLU A 478 -6.41 9.14 13.92
N SER A 479 -7.31 8.94 12.95
CA SER A 479 -6.99 8.27 11.68
C SER A 479 -5.92 9.03 10.90
N GLN A 480 -5.94 10.37 10.93
CA GLN A 480 -4.87 11.19 10.35
C GLN A 480 -3.50 10.88 10.99
N LEU A 481 -3.44 10.77 12.32
CA LEU A 481 -2.19 10.47 13.02
C LEU A 481 -1.71 9.05 12.71
N ASN A 482 -2.62 8.07 12.70
CA ASN A 482 -2.28 6.68 12.37
C ASN A 482 -1.76 6.55 10.94
N LEU A 483 -2.36 7.25 9.98
CA LEU A 483 -1.87 7.29 8.61
C LEU A 483 -0.47 7.92 8.51
N ALA A 484 -0.25 9.05 9.19
CA ALA A 484 1.05 9.70 9.19
C ALA A 484 2.15 8.84 9.86
N LEU A 485 1.80 8.16 10.95
CA LEU A 485 2.65 7.17 11.60
C LEU A 485 2.95 6.00 10.66
N ALA A 486 1.93 5.40 10.04
CA ALA A 486 2.10 4.30 9.11
C ALA A 486 3.09 4.67 7.99
N TRP A 487 2.90 5.80 7.33
CA TRP A 487 3.77 6.29 6.27
C TRP A 487 5.14 6.79 6.73
N ASN A 488 5.40 6.85 8.04
CA ASN A 488 6.59 7.43 8.64
C ASN A 488 6.86 8.87 8.15
N ARG A 489 5.82 9.71 8.12
CA ARG A 489 5.89 11.11 7.65
C ARG A 489 5.66 12.11 8.78
N TYR A 490 6.67 12.23 9.63
CA TYR A 490 6.71 13.18 10.76
C TYR A 490 6.50 14.64 10.31
N ASP A 491 7.11 15.02 9.17
CA ASP A 491 7.04 16.37 8.62
C ASP A 491 5.61 16.81 8.33
N ILE A 492 4.79 15.90 7.78
CA ILE A 492 3.38 16.13 7.49
C ILE A 492 2.57 16.15 8.80
N ALA A 493 2.82 15.23 9.72
CA ALA A 493 2.14 15.20 11.02
C ALA A 493 2.33 16.52 11.78
N ARG A 494 3.56 17.03 11.84
CA ARG A 494 3.88 18.30 12.50
C ARG A 494 3.12 19.48 11.91
N GLN A 495 2.98 19.53 10.59
CA GLN A 495 2.40 20.69 9.90
C GLN A 495 0.88 20.65 9.79
N GLN A 496 0.29 19.46 9.58
CA GLN A 496 -1.14 19.31 9.28
C GLN A 496 -1.96 18.84 10.48
N ILE A 497 -1.37 18.06 11.40
CA ILE A 497 -2.09 17.41 12.50
C ILE A 497 -1.87 18.17 13.81
N PHE A 498 -0.61 18.46 14.15
CA PHE A 498 -0.22 19.19 15.36
C PHE A 498 -0.17 20.70 15.13
N THR A 499 -1.29 21.27 14.66
CA THR A 499 -1.46 22.71 14.53
C THR A 499 -1.75 23.36 15.88
N SER A 500 -1.49 24.66 16.00
CA SER A 500 -1.79 25.43 17.21
C SER A 500 -3.26 25.33 17.64
N GLU A 501 -4.17 25.18 16.67
CA GLU A 501 -5.61 25.01 16.88
C GLU A 501 -5.94 23.66 17.53
N ASN A 502 -5.26 22.58 17.11
CA ASN A 502 -5.51 21.23 17.59
C ASN A 502 -4.77 20.89 18.89
N ARG A 503 -3.83 21.72 19.34
CA ARG A 503 -3.02 21.46 20.54
C ARG A 503 -3.87 21.24 21.80
N GLN A 504 -4.98 21.96 21.94
CA GLN A 504 -5.87 21.81 23.10
C GLN A 504 -6.69 20.50 23.02
N LYS A 505 -7.04 20.05 21.81
CA LYS A 505 -7.69 18.75 21.58
C LYS A 505 -6.77 17.59 21.95
N TRP A 506 -5.50 17.64 21.53
CA TRP A 506 -4.53 16.58 21.83
C TRP A 506 -4.21 16.47 23.33
N LYS A 507 -4.23 17.60 24.07
CA LYS A 507 -4.11 17.57 25.54
C LYS A 507 -5.29 16.90 26.26
N LEU A 508 -6.46 16.82 25.61
CA LEU A 508 -7.62 16.09 26.13
C LEU A 508 -7.60 14.61 25.70
N GLN A 509 -6.80 14.26 24.69
CA GLN A 509 -6.66 12.91 24.12
C GLN A 509 -5.29 12.30 24.48
N THR A 510 -4.82 12.52 25.70
CA THR A 510 -3.51 12.07 26.18
C THR A 510 -3.35 10.55 26.10
N GLU A 511 -4.41 9.78 26.41
CA GLU A 511 -4.41 8.32 26.30
C GLU A 511 -4.13 7.84 24.87
N TYR A 512 -4.74 8.48 23.87
CA TYR A 512 -4.50 8.14 22.47
C TYR A 512 -3.06 8.46 22.04
N LEU A 513 -2.52 9.58 22.52
CA LEU A 513 -1.14 9.97 22.23
C LEU A 513 -0.15 9.01 22.88
N HIS A 514 -0.49 8.41 24.02
CA HIS A 514 0.29 7.34 24.64
C HIS A 514 0.30 6.06 23.79
N GLU A 515 -0.84 5.62 23.26
CA GLU A 515 -0.90 4.47 22.34
C GLU A 515 -0.11 4.73 21.04
N ALA A 516 -0.20 5.95 20.50
CA ALA A 516 0.59 6.39 19.35
C ALA A 516 2.10 6.42 19.66
N MET A 517 2.49 6.88 20.86
CA MET A 517 3.87 6.86 21.34
C MET A 517 4.41 5.43 21.47
N LEU A 518 3.61 4.52 22.04
CA LEU A 518 3.96 3.10 22.14
C LEU A 518 4.22 2.51 20.75
N THR A 519 3.33 2.79 19.79
CA THR A 519 3.49 2.36 18.40
C THR A 519 4.77 2.93 17.76
N ALA A 520 5.08 4.21 17.99
CA ALA A 520 6.29 4.84 17.45
C ALA A 520 7.58 4.25 18.05
N LEU A 521 7.57 3.88 19.34
CA LEU A 521 8.70 3.20 19.99
C LEU A 521 8.91 1.78 19.45
N VAL A 522 7.82 1.01 19.30
CA VAL A 522 7.88 -0.36 18.78
C VAL A 522 8.34 -0.39 17.32
N GLN A 523 7.99 0.63 16.53
CA GLN A 523 8.35 0.72 15.11
C GLN A 523 9.65 1.49 14.86
N ASP A 524 10.42 1.83 15.90
CA ASP A 524 11.67 2.60 15.84
C ASP A 524 11.56 3.90 15.03
N LYS A 525 10.64 4.79 15.45
CA LYS A 525 10.36 6.09 14.80
C LYS A 525 10.73 7.27 15.71
N PRO A 526 12.03 7.59 15.85
CA PRO A 526 12.50 8.57 16.82
C PRO A 526 11.97 9.98 16.57
N GLU A 527 11.74 10.39 15.32
CA GLU A 527 11.21 11.72 14.99
C GLU A 527 9.77 11.89 15.51
N PHE A 528 8.96 10.84 15.47
CA PHE A 528 7.61 10.86 16.05
C PHE A 528 7.65 10.88 17.58
N VAL A 529 8.58 10.15 18.20
CA VAL A 529 8.79 10.22 19.66
C VAL A 529 9.10 11.65 20.07
N GLN A 530 10.02 12.31 19.36
CA GLN A 530 10.33 13.72 19.61
C GLN A 530 9.09 14.61 19.41
N LEU A 531 8.29 14.37 18.36
CA LEU A 531 7.04 15.12 18.11
C LEU A 531 6.08 15.04 19.30
N PHE A 532 5.90 13.84 19.85
CA PHE A 532 4.96 13.60 20.92
C PHE A 532 5.43 14.22 22.24
N LEU A 533 6.74 14.17 22.52
CA LEU A 533 7.35 14.88 23.64
C LEU A 533 7.16 16.40 23.52
N ASP A 534 7.43 16.97 22.34
CA ASP A 534 7.24 18.41 22.08
C ASP A 534 5.78 18.87 22.22
N ASN A 535 4.82 17.95 22.04
CA ASN A 535 3.38 18.23 22.13
C ASN A 535 2.75 17.85 23.48
N GLY A 536 3.56 17.48 24.48
CA GLY A 536 3.14 17.39 25.87
C GLY A 536 2.83 15.99 26.39
N VAL A 537 3.41 14.94 25.80
CA VAL A 537 3.44 13.61 26.46
C VAL A 537 4.39 13.66 27.65
N ASP A 538 3.88 13.42 28.84
CA ASP A 538 4.72 13.20 30.03
C ASP A 538 5.14 11.74 30.10
N LEU A 539 6.45 11.49 30.06
CA LEU A 539 7.02 10.15 30.19
C LEU A 539 6.66 9.47 31.51
N LYS A 540 6.43 10.24 32.58
CA LYS A 540 6.05 9.69 33.89
C LYS A 540 4.63 9.13 33.88
N GLU A 541 3.71 9.79 33.17
CA GLU A 541 2.34 9.33 33.01
C GLU A 541 2.24 8.22 31.95
N PHE A 542 3.05 8.32 30.90
CA PHE A 542 3.13 7.32 29.84
C PHE A 542 3.69 5.98 30.34
N LEU A 543 4.78 5.97 31.10
CA LEU A 543 5.48 4.73 31.48
C LEU A 543 4.78 4.00 32.64
N THR A 544 3.61 3.44 32.35
CA THR A 544 2.91 2.52 33.25
C THR A 544 3.54 1.13 33.21
N VAL A 545 3.31 0.32 34.25
CA VAL A 545 3.76 -1.09 34.28
C VAL A 545 3.27 -1.86 33.05
N LYS A 546 2.04 -1.57 32.60
CA LYS A 546 1.44 -2.15 31.39
C LYS A 546 2.25 -1.81 30.13
N HIS A 547 2.58 -0.54 29.90
CA HIS A 547 3.35 -0.13 28.73
C HIS A 547 4.80 -0.63 28.77
N LEU A 548 5.43 -0.63 29.95
CA LEU A 548 6.77 -1.17 30.12
C LEU A 548 6.84 -2.65 29.73
N MET A 549 5.88 -3.44 30.18
CA MET A 549 5.80 -4.86 29.83
C MET A 549 5.56 -5.08 28.34
N GLU A 550 4.69 -4.29 27.73
CA GLU A 550 4.41 -4.41 26.30
C GLU A 550 5.67 -4.13 25.46
N LEU A 551 6.43 -3.09 25.83
CA LEU A 551 7.72 -2.81 25.20
C LEU A 551 8.70 -3.99 25.33
N TYR A 552 8.79 -4.61 26.51
CA TYR A 552 9.63 -5.80 26.70
C TYR A 552 9.14 -7.01 25.89
N LYS A 553 7.82 -7.24 25.80
CA LYS A 553 7.25 -8.33 24.98
C LYS A 553 7.57 -8.16 23.50
N GLN A 554 7.40 -6.94 22.97
CA GLN A 554 7.71 -6.66 21.57
C GLN A 554 9.21 -6.77 21.29
N SER A 555 10.05 -6.26 22.20
CA SER A 555 11.51 -6.42 22.10
C SER A 555 11.93 -7.89 22.13
N LEU A 556 11.38 -8.68 23.07
CA LEU A 556 11.62 -10.12 23.11
C LEU A 556 11.22 -10.76 21.80
N ASN A 557 10.02 -10.49 21.27
CA ASN A 557 9.53 -11.08 20.01
C ASN A 557 10.32 -10.69 18.74
N SER A 558 11.22 -9.70 18.82
CA SER A 558 12.09 -9.33 17.70
C SER A 558 13.12 -10.43 17.38
N ASP A 559 13.53 -10.48 16.11
CA ASP A 559 14.57 -11.38 15.58
C ASP A 559 16.00 -10.83 15.76
N GLU A 560 16.14 -9.70 16.48
CA GLU A 560 17.44 -9.09 16.75
C GLU A 560 18.33 -9.97 17.66
N SER A 561 19.65 -9.81 17.49
CA SER A 561 20.64 -10.63 18.19
C SER A 561 20.60 -10.40 19.71
N GLU A 562 20.36 -9.17 20.11
CA GLU A 562 20.23 -8.68 21.47
C GLU A 562 18.96 -9.20 22.14
N ALA A 563 17.84 -9.18 21.41
CA ALA A 563 16.57 -9.74 21.85
C ALA A 563 16.65 -11.27 22.06
N SER A 564 17.36 -11.96 21.16
CA SER A 564 17.62 -13.40 21.26
C SER A 564 18.50 -13.75 22.47
N ILE A 565 19.51 -12.93 22.78
CA ILE A 565 20.32 -13.07 23.99
C ILE A 565 19.46 -12.87 25.24
N LEU A 566 18.62 -11.84 25.26
CA LEU A 566 17.71 -11.56 26.37
C LEU A 566 16.73 -12.73 26.60
N LYS A 567 16.12 -13.26 25.52
CA LYS A 567 15.26 -14.45 25.53
C LYS A 567 15.96 -15.66 26.14
N ASN A 568 17.18 -15.95 25.68
CA ASN A 568 17.94 -17.12 26.14
C ASN A 568 18.37 -16.98 27.61
N LEU A 569 18.76 -15.77 28.05
CA LEU A 569 19.11 -15.50 29.44
C LEU A 569 17.88 -15.58 30.35
N ALA A 570 16.73 -15.06 29.91
CA ALA A 570 15.47 -15.18 30.65
C ALA A 570 15.03 -16.64 30.79
N ALA A 571 15.10 -17.43 29.70
CA ALA A 571 14.77 -18.85 29.72
C ALA A 571 15.72 -19.68 30.60
N TYR A 572 17.00 -19.33 30.62
CA TYR A 572 17.99 -19.96 31.49
C TYR A 572 17.70 -19.71 32.98
N GLU A 573 17.26 -18.51 33.34
CA GLU A 573 16.89 -18.13 34.72
C GLU A 573 15.53 -18.68 35.18
N GLU A 574 14.62 -19.02 34.26
CA GLU A 574 13.40 -19.76 34.58
C GLU A 574 13.66 -21.25 34.85
N GLN A 575 14.76 -21.78 34.31
CA GLN A 575 15.23 -23.15 34.53
C GLN A 575 16.03 -23.32 35.83
N SER A 576 16.30 -22.25 36.59
CA SER A 576 17.04 -22.32 37.86
C SER A 576 16.16 -22.71 39.07
N TRP A 577 15.73 -23.98 39.11
CA TRP A 577 15.59 -24.90 40.28
C TRP A 577 14.41 -24.92 41.30
N PRO A 578 13.40 -24.02 41.38
CA PRO A 578 12.15 -24.35 42.09
C PRO A 578 11.01 -24.94 41.23
N SER A 579 10.99 -24.70 39.93
CA SER A 579 9.82 -25.01 39.06
C SER A 579 9.61 -26.51 38.81
N CYS A 580 10.55 -27.37 39.20
CA CYS A 580 10.48 -28.82 39.03
C CYS A 580 9.60 -29.54 40.09
N PHE A 581 9.02 -28.80 41.05
CA PHE A 581 8.24 -29.40 42.17
C PHE A 581 6.76 -29.00 42.24
N THR A 582 6.23 -28.16 41.36
CA THR A 582 4.80 -27.82 41.36
C THR A 582 4.16 -28.19 40.03
N CYS A 583 3.64 -29.42 39.97
CA CYS A 583 2.64 -29.82 38.99
C CYS A 583 1.32 -29.11 39.31
N GLN A 584 1.10 -27.93 38.73
CA GLN A 584 -0.24 -27.35 38.64
C GLN A 584 -0.52 -27.00 37.17
N SER A 585 -1.71 -27.42 36.73
CA SER A 585 -2.22 -27.26 35.37
C SER A 585 -2.16 -25.80 34.92
N TYR A 586 -1.60 -25.63 33.73
CA TYR A 586 -1.49 -24.37 33.01
C TYR A 586 -2.87 -23.91 32.54
N ASP A 587 -3.53 -23.06 33.31
CA ASP A 587 -4.62 -22.19 32.87
C ASP A 587 -4.61 -20.96 33.79
N ASP A 588 -4.02 -19.85 33.34
CA ASP A 588 -4.32 -18.48 33.81
C ASP A 588 -3.41 -17.43 33.12
N ASP A 589 -3.95 -16.70 32.14
CA ASP A 589 -3.26 -15.63 31.39
C ASP A 589 -2.73 -14.47 32.25
N ASN A 590 -3.20 -14.35 33.51
CA ASN A 590 -2.81 -13.26 34.40
C ASN A 590 -1.57 -13.53 35.28
N ARG A 591 -1.07 -14.77 35.38
CA ARG A 591 0.21 -15.06 36.07
C ARG A 591 1.44 -14.70 35.22
N ASN A 592 1.30 -14.68 33.90
CA ASN A 592 2.39 -14.34 32.97
C ASN A 592 2.87 -12.89 33.10
N GLN A 593 2.07 -12.00 33.70
CA GLN A 593 2.38 -10.59 33.81
C GLN A 593 3.47 -10.27 34.86
N SER A 594 3.39 -10.86 36.06
CA SER A 594 4.40 -10.62 37.10
C SER A 594 5.69 -11.40 36.86
N VAL A 595 5.61 -12.54 36.18
CA VAL A 595 6.76 -13.42 35.90
C VAL A 595 7.73 -12.75 34.93
N LEU A 596 7.24 -12.06 33.89
CA LEU A 596 8.09 -11.46 32.86
C LEU A 596 9.07 -10.40 33.43
N LEU A 597 8.56 -9.45 34.22
CA LEU A 597 9.40 -8.39 34.80
C LEU A 597 10.38 -8.94 35.85
N GLN A 598 10.00 -10.00 36.57
CA GLN A 598 10.88 -10.70 37.50
C GLN A 598 11.99 -11.46 36.78
N SER A 599 11.67 -12.15 35.69
CA SER A 599 12.66 -12.83 34.84
C SER A 599 13.65 -11.81 34.25
N ILE A 600 13.16 -10.65 33.78
CA ILE A 600 14.02 -9.56 33.31
C ILE A 600 14.88 -8.98 34.43
N ASN A 601 14.34 -8.81 35.64
CA ASN A 601 15.11 -8.34 36.80
C ASN A 601 16.32 -9.25 37.07
N LYS A 602 16.11 -10.57 37.10
CA LYS A 602 17.19 -11.56 37.30
C LYS A 602 18.28 -11.45 36.23
N VAL A 603 17.90 -11.27 34.98
CA VAL A 603 18.85 -11.07 33.88
C VAL A 603 19.64 -9.78 34.06
N LEU A 604 18.99 -8.68 34.46
CA LEU A 604 19.67 -7.40 34.70
C LEU A 604 20.65 -7.46 35.88
N VAL A 605 20.25 -8.06 37.00
CA VAL A 605 21.11 -8.29 38.17
C VAL A 605 22.37 -9.04 37.75
N ARG A 606 22.21 -10.09 36.95
CA ARG A 606 23.32 -10.91 36.44
C ARG A 606 24.25 -10.14 35.51
N LEU A 607 23.71 -9.29 34.64
CA LEU A 607 24.51 -8.46 33.73
C LEU A 607 25.28 -7.37 34.46
N LEU A 608 24.70 -6.81 35.53
CA LEU A 608 25.33 -5.77 36.35
C LEU A 608 26.32 -6.34 37.38
N GLY A 609 26.18 -7.63 37.73
CA GLY A 609 27.12 -8.35 38.59
C GLY A 609 27.02 -7.99 40.08
N ASP A 610 25.91 -7.40 40.50
CA ASP A 610 25.66 -6.96 41.88
C ASP A 610 24.20 -7.26 42.27
N GLU A 611 24.03 -8.13 43.27
CA GLU A 611 22.75 -8.62 43.78
C GLU A 611 21.97 -7.57 44.58
N SER A 612 22.56 -6.40 44.86
CA SER A 612 21.88 -5.31 45.57
C SER A 612 20.95 -4.48 44.67
N PHE A 613 20.99 -4.68 43.35
CA PHE A 613 20.16 -3.95 42.39
C PHE A 613 18.84 -4.67 42.12
N ASP A 614 17.78 -4.17 42.75
CA ASP A 614 16.44 -4.73 42.59
C ASP A 614 15.51 -3.68 41.97
N PHE A 615 15.33 -3.75 40.64
CA PHE A 615 14.61 -2.71 39.89
C PHE A 615 13.10 -2.94 39.83
N TYR A 616 12.67 -4.21 39.84
CA TYR A 616 11.27 -4.61 39.61
C TYR A 616 10.65 -5.46 40.73
N THR A 617 11.31 -5.61 41.89
CA THR A 617 10.80 -6.40 43.02
C THR A 617 9.85 -5.63 43.96
N ASP A 618 9.73 -4.31 43.79
CA ASP A 618 8.81 -3.47 44.55
C ASP A 618 7.33 -3.86 44.36
N GLU A 619 6.50 -3.73 45.41
CA GLU A 619 5.06 -4.00 45.37
C GLU A 619 4.30 -3.22 44.28
N LYS A 620 4.85 -2.08 43.83
CA LYS A 620 4.27 -1.25 42.76
C LYS A 620 4.30 -1.91 41.38
N TYR A 621 5.15 -2.92 41.18
CA TYR A 621 5.23 -3.72 39.96
C TYR A 621 4.55 -5.09 40.11
N LEU A 622 4.08 -5.42 41.32
CA LEU A 622 3.28 -6.60 41.61
C LEU A 622 1.80 -6.25 41.45
N VAL A 623 1.15 -6.76 40.40
CA VAL A 623 -0.29 -6.59 40.18
C VAL A 623 -1.07 -7.28 41.31
N LYS A 624 -1.51 -6.55 42.34
CA LYS A 624 -2.33 -7.09 43.43
C LYS A 624 -3.76 -7.37 42.94
N PHE A 625 -4.18 -8.64 42.97
CA PHE A 625 -5.57 -9.05 42.72
C PHE A 625 -6.49 -8.58 43.85
N LYS A 626 -7.49 -7.74 43.54
CA LYS A 626 -8.71 -7.65 44.37
C LYS A 626 -9.60 -8.83 44.04
N GLY A 627 -9.39 -9.96 44.70
CA GLY A 627 -10.31 -11.09 44.67
C GLY A 627 -11.64 -10.73 45.35
N GLN A 628 -12.74 -11.03 44.66
CA GLN A 628 -14.08 -11.07 45.24
C GLN A 628 -14.08 -12.02 46.45
N GLN A 629 -14.33 -11.52 47.66
CA GLN A 629 -14.73 -12.37 48.78
C GLN A 629 -16.21 -12.73 48.61
N GLY A 630 -16.45 -13.89 48.00
CA GLY A 630 -17.71 -14.63 48.13
C GLY A 630 -17.57 -15.61 49.30
N SER A 631 -18.20 -15.26 50.42
CA SER A 631 -18.79 -16.13 51.45
C SER A 631 -18.26 -17.57 51.62
N GLU A 632 -17.60 -17.82 52.73
CA GLU A 632 -17.83 -19.06 53.50
C GLU A 632 -18.21 -18.72 54.94
N ILE A 633 -19.37 -19.24 55.31
CA ILE A 633 -19.98 -19.21 56.63
C ILE A 633 -19.25 -20.25 57.48
N THR A 634 -18.60 -19.82 58.55
CA THR A 634 -18.45 -20.64 59.76
C THR A 634 -18.64 -19.77 60.99
N GLU A 635 -19.62 -20.14 61.79
CA GLU A 635 -20.02 -19.56 63.06
C GLU A 635 -18.89 -19.55 64.10
N GLY A 636 -18.89 -18.55 64.99
CA GLY A 636 -18.03 -18.57 66.16
C GLY A 636 -17.88 -17.26 66.94
N CYS A 637 -18.97 -16.82 67.57
CA CYS A 637 -19.05 -16.11 68.86
C CYS A 637 -18.11 -14.92 69.22
N GLN A 638 -18.79 -13.84 69.66
CA GLN A 638 -18.45 -12.93 70.77
C GLN A 638 -17.83 -11.54 70.50
N THR A 639 -18.76 -10.57 70.49
CA THR A 639 -18.83 -9.34 71.32
C THR A 639 -17.88 -8.15 71.10
N LYS A 640 -18.53 -7.06 70.66
CA LYS A 640 -18.59 -5.70 71.26
C LYS A 640 -17.48 -4.66 71.04
N ASN A 641 -17.98 -3.43 70.88
CA ASN A 641 -17.41 -2.07 71.00
C ASN A 641 -16.85 -1.48 69.69
N GLU A 642 -17.57 -0.55 69.04
CA GLU A 642 -17.79 0.90 69.34
C GLU A 642 -16.64 1.83 68.89
N ALA A 643 -17.05 3.02 68.47
CA ALA A 643 -16.29 4.24 68.12
C ALA A 643 -15.75 4.32 66.67
N SER A 644 -16.35 5.07 65.73
CA SER A 644 -16.63 6.51 65.63
C SER A 644 -15.46 7.38 65.16
N LEU A 645 -15.72 8.07 64.04
CA LEU A 645 -15.42 9.49 63.77
C LEU A 645 -14.00 9.92 63.35
N ILE A 646 -13.99 10.57 62.16
CA ILE A 646 -13.33 11.84 61.83
C ILE A 646 -11.81 11.82 61.68
N VAL A 647 -11.35 12.08 60.45
CA VAL A 647 -10.13 12.88 60.24
C VAL A 647 -10.54 14.19 59.56
N LYS A 648 -10.31 15.27 60.31
CA LYS A 648 -10.35 16.67 59.88
C LYS A 648 -9.12 16.98 59.04
N LYS A 649 -9.36 17.86 58.05
CA LYS A 649 -8.46 18.82 57.37
C LYS A 649 -7.21 18.29 56.68
#